data_AF-A0A421JRU5-F1
#
_entry.id   AF-A0A421JRU5-F1
#
_cell.length_a   1.000
_cell.length_b   1.000
_cell.length_c   1.000
_cell.angle_alpha   90.00
_cell.angle_beta   90.00
_cell.angle_gamma   90.00
#
_symmetry.space_group_name_H-M   'P 1'
#
loop_
_entity.id
_entity.type
_entity.pdbx_description
1 polymer ?
#
loop_
_entity_poly.entity_id
_entity_poly.type
_entity_poly.pdbx_seq_one_letter_code
_entity_poly.pdbx_strand_id
1 'polypeptide(L)'
;MEKETEERDVLGNTIYTSHITENTNWESHHKSNINELPTELLIAIFSQLDPVYLNLIRLVCKRWNFVINDRETWTNAFTNKFHTPKIFPSLSSNCMTEYFMRLNIIKNWKKGHAIHSFYQLINNEYRFNDLTRCDFTQDRIMIFSKRHGNITSGNLHSGRNQSYIPGGSNLNISCVAMNGNYLLMGKLNGEVHLKNLVTSTSVSSRSSYQVFSSGEQQDLPVMCVCMNDNPDKFKTRVDAITGGYNGIVKCWNFQGKLVKSFQFEQQIVYNVASDFQKYIILNTDSKLVIIDYQSLEIVHELDLGLTIENTEDPNNASYFQNLIQSKNKLDVDYVDKNIIICYDTIIKVFNFESGIRQRQLDLKTSIVKSYLQTCSEHKLLSNNSRNRTIIGSDGLLYVNLLADDSVIIWNVREDSSKIEPIVHIQPSLNYMKYSPMLHDAIVQRDLPYIVDIAITSTILAVCGYNGLCNIYDVYTGKFLREISLKFPKKFEHMHDRLIGDVYIKLNPNQIDCNGVIVCGDTVQYFQFGDLQPVNLSKTKKQKSINLGVHSKHESKKKIKDGMDEYTSQKYNQKMTHALLDKYNGTQYDDEDEELSIALAISQSYQNSSKGESDSSEFIDPSLDDDLLLAIELSKQEKEAEEEEARRNEELAFHEPIQMSSRQEERLNDEEIEELRKALELSLLEH
;
A
#
# COMPACT_ATOMS: atom_id res chain seq x y z
N MET A 1 -68.21 -50.90 12.20
CA MET A 1 -69.40 -50.03 12.33
C MET A 1 -68.99 -48.88 13.22
N GLU A 2 -68.35 -47.88 12.63
CA GLU A 2 -68.05 -46.61 13.30
C GLU A 2 -69.19 -45.64 12.99
N LYS A 3 -69.68 -44.93 14.00
CA LYS A 3 -70.63 -43.83 13.84
C LYS A 3 -69.81 -42.58 13.53
N GLU A 4 -69.89 -42.09 12.30
CA GLU A 4 -69.48 -40.74 11.96
C GLU A 4 -70.51 -39.76 12.53
N THR A 5 -70.07 -38.84 13.39
CA THR A 5 -70.87 -37.69 13.80
C THR A 5 -70.54 -36.53 12.86
N GLU A 6 -71.47 -36.20 11.97
CA GLU A 6 -71.40 -35.02 11.10
C GLU A 6 -71.66 -33.76 11.92
N GLU A 7 -70.66 -32.88 12.07
CA GLU A 7 -70.87 -31.49 12.49
C GLU A 7 -70.78 -30.55 11.27
N ARG A 8 -71.72 -29.61 11.19
CA ARG A 8 -71.82 -28.59 10.14
C ARG A 8 -71.58 -27.20 10.72
N ASP A 9 -70.81 -26.38 10.02
CA ASP A 9 -70.56 -25.00 10.43
C ASP A 9 -71.73 -24.05 10.08
N VAL A 10 -71.65 -22.80 10.55
CA VAL A 10 -72.69 -21.77 10.41
C VAL A 10 -72.93 -21.37 8.94
N LEU A 11 -72.05 -21.75 8.02
CA LEU A 11 -72.18 -21.51 6.58
C LEU A 11 -72.63 -22.77 5.80
N GLY A 12 -72.93 -23.87 6.50
CA GLY A 12 -73.50 -25.08 5.93
C GLY A 12 -72.48 -26.08 5.38
N ASN A 13 -71.19 -25.90 5.64
CA ASN A 13 -70.15 -26.84 5.21
C ASN A 13 -70.05 -28.01 6.19
N THR A 14 -69.83 -29.22 5.66
CA THR A 14 -69.65 -30.45 6.47
C THR A 14 -68.17 -30.63 6.76
N ILE A 15 -67.78 -30.66 8.04
CA ILE A 15 -66.37 -30.80 8.46
C ILE A 15 -66.10 -32.27 8.78
N TYR A 16 -65.16 -32.89 8.07
CA TYR A 16 -64.66 -34.22 8.40
C TYR A 16 -63.44 -34.09 9.31
N THR A 17 -63.60 -34.36 10.60
CA THR A 17 -62.47 -34.54 11.52
C THR A 17 -61.89 -35.93 11.34
N SER A 18 -60.81 -36.04 10.55
CA SER A 18 -60.03 -37.27 10.52
C SER A 18 -59.26 -37.40 11.83
N HIS A 19 -59.71 -38.32 12.69
CA HIS A 19 -58.85 -38.83 13.75
C HIS A 19 -57.75 -39.66 13.08
N ILE A 20 -56.60 -39.03 12.85
CA ILE A 20 -55.37 -39.75 12.53
C ILE A 20 -55.02 -40.56 13.77
N THR A 21 -55.37 -41.85 13.77
CA THR A 21 -54.78 -42.85 14.65
C THR A 21 -53.27 -42.85 14.39
N GLU A 22 -52.50 -42.45 15.40
CA GLU A 22 -51.05 -42.56 15.42
C GLU A 22 -50.65 -44.03 15.25
N ASN A 23 -50.38 -44.45 14.01
CA ASN A 23 -49.64 -45.67 13.74
C ASN A 23 -48.18 -45.41 14.15
N THR A 24 -47.90 -45.82 15.37
CA THR A 24 -46.59 -46.15 15.91
C THR A 24 -45.88 -47.14 14.98
N ASN A 25 -44.92 -46.64 14.20
CA ASN A 25 -43.70 -47.33 13.73
C ASN A 25 -42.99 -46.49 12.65
N TRP A 26 -42.72 -45.23 12.98
CA TRP A 26 -41.60 -44.53 12.35
C TRP A 26 -40.42 -44.81 13.27
N GLU A 27 -39.48 -45.60 12.77
CA GLU A 27 -38.21 -45.84 13.44
C GLU A 27 -37.69 -44.52 14.00
N SER A 28 -37.34 -44.52 15.29
CA SER A 28 -36.79 -43.38 15.99
C SER A 28 -35.56 -42.88 15.24
N HIS A 29 -35.73 -41.90 14.37
CA HIS A 29 -34.63 -41.01 14.02
C HIS A 29 -34.16 -40.42 15.35
N HIS A 30 -33.06 -40.96 15.88
CA HIS A 30 -32.32 -40.34 16.96
C HIS A 30 -32.20 -38.86 16.58
N LYS A 31 -32.89 -37.97 17.31
CA LYS A 31 -32.67 -36.53 17.22
C LYS A 31 -31.29 -36.30 17.82
N SER A 32 -30.24 -36.53 17.02
CA SER A 32 -28.87 -36.29 17.41
C SER A 32 -28.77 -34.84 17.81
N ASN A 33 -28.50 -34.59 19.08
CA ASN A 33 -28.30 -33.24 19.56
C ASN A 33 -27.01 -32.70 18.92
N ILE A 34 -26.97 -31.43 18.52
CA ILE A 34 -25.75 -30.82 17.96
C ILE A 34 -24.54 -31.03 18.90
N ASN A 35 -24.77 -31.11 20.20
CA ASN A 35 -23.75 -31.42 21.21
C ASN A 35 -23.18 -32.84 21.15
N GLU A 36 -23.82 -33.77 20.44
CA GLU A 36 -23.37 -35.15 20.27
C GLU A 36 -22.47 -35.30 19.02
N LEU A 37 -22.39 -34.27 18.17
CA LEU A 37 -21.52 -34.28 17.01
C LEU A 37 -20.04 -34.23 17.41
N PRO A 38 -19.16 -34.98 16.73
CA PRO A 38 -17.71 -34.86 16.87
C PRO A 38 -17.22 -33.42 16.73
N THR A 39 -16.12 -33.10 17.41
CA THR A 39 -15.54 -31.75 17.43
C THR A 39 -15.24 -31.24 16.01
N GLU A 40 -14.80 -32.11 15.12
CA GLU A 40 -14.47 -31.81 13.72
C GLU A 40 -15.70 -31.34 12.94
N LEU A 41 -16.87 -31.97 13.18
CA LEU A 41 -18.12 -31.55 12.54
C LEU A 41 -18.62 -30.21 13.12
N LEU A 42 -18.43 -29.98 14.41
CA LEU A 42 -18.74 -28.69 15.04
C LEU A 42 -17.84 -27.57 14.49
N ILE A 43 -16.54 -27.82 14.29
CA ILE A 43 -15.62 -26.89 13.62
C ILE A 43 -16.12 -26.57 12.21
N ALA A 44 -16.49 -27.59 11.43
CA ALA A 44 -16.99 -27.40 10.07
C ALA A 44 -18.28 -26.57 10.04
N ILE A 45 -19.23 -26.83 10.94
CA ILE A 45 -20.49 -26.07 11.05
C ILE A 45 -20.22 -24.62 11.49
N PHE A 46 -19.46 -24.43 12.56
CA PHE A 46 -19.18 -23.10 13.11
C PHE A 46 -18.33 -22.26 12.15
N SER A 47 -17.46 -22.86 11.35
CA SER A 47 -16.68 -22.14 10.33
C SER A 47 -17.50 -21.52 9.20
N GLN A 48 -18.80 -21.82 9.08
CA GLN A 48 -19.71 -21.18 8.12
C GLN A 48 -20.41 -19.95 8.70
N LEU A 49 -20.28 -19.71 10.00
CA LEU A 49 -20.92 -18.59 10.67
C LEU A 49 -20.04 -17.34 10.59
N ASP A 50 -20.68 -16.17 10.53
CA ASP A 50 -19.98 -14.91 10.66
C ASP A 50 -19.39 -14.76 12.09
N PRO A 51 -18.28 -14.02 12.26
CA PRO A 51 -17.62 -13.80 13.56
C PRO A 51 -18.53 -13.28 14.66
N VAL A 52 -19.52 -12.48 14.29
CA VAL A 52 -20.51 -11.94 15.22
C VAL A 52 -21.26 -13.09 15.88
N TYR A 53 -21.81 -14.00 15.06
CA TYR A 53 -22.47 -15.20 15.54
C TYR A 53 -21.50 -16.11 16.29
N LEU A 54 -20.27 -16.29 15.82
CA LEU A 54 -19.24 -17.07 16.53
C LEU A 54 -19.02 -16.56 17.96
N ASN A 55 -18.98 -15.25 18.17
CA ASN A 55 -18.85 -14.66 19.49
C ASN A 55 -20.08 -14.88 20.36
N LEU A 56 -21.28 -14.84 19.79
CA LEU A 56 -22.53 -15.13 20.51
C LEU A 56 -22.63 -16.59 20.92
N ILE A 57 -22.35 -17.50 19.98
CA ILE A 57 -22.45 -18.94 20.24
C ILE A 57 -21.37 -19.44 21.20
N ARG A 58 -20.29 -18.67 21.40
CA ARG A 58 -19.27 -18.90 22.43
C ARG A 58 -19.86 -18.93 23.85
N LEU A 59 -20.94 -18.19 24.08
CA LEU A 59 -21.59 -18.06 25.38
C LEU A 59 -22.59 -19.19 25.69
N VAL A 60 -22.88 -20.07 24.72
CA VAL A 60 -23.91 -21.12 24.86
C VAL A 60 -23.49 -22.21 25.84
N CYS A 61 -22.28 -22.77 25.70
CA CYS A 61 -21.75 -23.76 26.64
C CYS A 61 -20.21 -23.87 26.56
N LYS A 62 -19.60 -24.52 27.57
CA LYS A 62 -18.15 -24.74 27.63
C LYS A 62 -17.59 -25.51 26.44
N ARG A 63 -18.35 -26.48 25.91
CA ARG A 63 -17.94 -27.26 24.72
C ARG A 63 -17.85 -26.37 23.49
N TRP A 64 -18.86 -25.53 23.27
CA TRP A 64 -18.87 -24.62 22.11
C TRP A 64 -17.76 -23.57 22.24
N ASN A 65 -17.54 -23.02 23.43
CA ASN A 65 -16.42 -22.13 23.69
C ASN A 65 -15.07 -22.79 23.36
N PHE A 66 -14.88 -24.06 23.75
CA PHE A 66 -13.67 -24.82 23.40
C PHE A 66 -13.50 -24.98 21.89
N VAL A 67 -14.57 -25.29 21.15
CA VAL A 67 -14.52 -25.43 19.68
C VAL A 67 -14.28 -24.09 18.98
N ILE A 68 -14.87 -23.00 19.47
CA ILE A 68 -14.74 -21.67 18.84
C ILE A 68 -13.36 -21.08 19.08
N ASN A 69 -12.75 -21.31 20.26
CA ASN A 69 -11.38 -20.86 20.52
C ASN A 69 -10.34 -21.73 19.80
N ASP A 70 -10.76 -22.79 19.10
CA ASP A 70 -9.86 -23.55 18.26
C ASP A 70 -9.39 -22.75 17.04
N ARG A 71 -8.11 -22.93 16.69
CA ARG A 71 -7.47 -22.19 15.60
C ARG A 71 -8.07 -22.57 14.24
N GLU A 72 -8.46 -23.82 14.04
CA GLU A 72 -8.99 -24.27 12.76
C GLU A 72 -10.36 -23.66 12.46
N THR A 73 -11.21 -23.48 13.49
CA THR A 73 -12.52 -22.80 13.35
C THR A 73 -12.37 -21.41 12.75
N TRP A 74 -11.49 -20.58 13.32
CA TRP A 74 -11.24 -19.22 12.82
C TRP A 74 -10.51 -19.20 11.48
N THR A 75 -9.60 -20.14 11.24
CA THR A 75 -8.88 -20.23 9.96
C THR A 75 -9.85 -20.59 8.83
N ASN A 76 -10.73 -21.56 9.05
CA ASN A 76 -11.74 -21.97 8.07
C ASN A 76 -12.78 -20.87 7.85
N ALA A 77 -13.25 -20.22 8.92
CA ALA A 77 -14.16 -19.07 8.82
C ALA A 77 -13.54 -17.92 8.01
N PHE A 78 -12.25 -17.63 8.25
CA PHE A 78 -11.49 -16.64 7.50
C PHE A 78 -11.39 -17.00 6.01
N THR A 79 -10.99 -18.23 5.70
CA THR A 79 -10.89 -18.73 4.32
C THR A 79 -12.24 -18.69 3.60
N ASN A 80 -13.32 -19.10 4.26
CA ASN A 80 -14.67 -19.07 3.69
C ASN A 80 -15.13 -17.63 3.40
N LYS A 81 -14.88 -16.68 4.31
CA LYS A 81 -15.30 -15.29 4.13
C LYS A 81 -14.52 -14.60 3.01
N PHE A 82 -13.19 -14.67 3.06
CA PHE A 82 -12.31 -13.87 2.21
C PHE A 82 -11.88 -14.61 0.94
N HIS A 83 -12.28 -15.88 0.75
CA HIS A 83 -11.86 -16.73 -0.37
C HIS A 83 -10.33 -16.82 -0.47
N THR A 84 -9.65 -16.78 0.67
CA THR A 84 -8.19 -16.77 0.74
C THR A 84 -7.63 -18.18 0.60
N PRO A 85 -6.56 -18.37 -0.19
CA PRO A 85 -5.84 -19.64 -0.20
C PRO A 85 -5.24 -19.93 1.17
N LYS A 86 -4.84 -21.18 1.44
CA LYS A 86 -4.22 -21.58 2.72
C LYS A 86 -2.97 -20.76 3.06
N ILE A 87 -2.21 -20.36 2.03
CA ILE A 87 -1.03 -19.52 2.17
C ILE A 87 -1.40 -18.11 1.70
N PHE A 88 -1.35 -17.12 2.58
CA PHE A 88 -1.66 -15.73 2.29
C PHE A 88 -0.81 -14.77 3.14
N PRO A 89 -0.61 -13.51 2.70
CA PRO A 89 0.09 -12.51 3.49
C PRO A 89 -0.75 -12.09 4.69
N SER A 90 -0.23 -12.37 5.89
CA SER A 90 -0.83 -12.03 7.17
C SER A 90 -0.51 -10.59 7.59
N LEU A 91 -1.44 -9.98 8.30
CA LEU A 91 -1.32 -8.67 8.95
C LEU A 91 -1.01 -8.79 10.45
N SER A 92 -1.37 -9.92 11.05
CA SER A 92 -1.25 -10.20 12.48
C SER A 92 -0.90 -11.67 12.77
N SER A 93 -0.54 -11.95 14.02
CA SER A 93 -0.15 -13.29 14.49
C SER A 93 -1.30 -14.14 15.03
N ASN A 94 -2.48 -13.55 15.27
CA ASN A 94 -3.69 -14.24 15.77
C ASN A 94 -4.80 -14.22 14.70
N CYS A 95 -5.49 -15.35 14.48
CA CYS A 95 -6.43 -15.53 13.38
C CYS A 95 -7.69 -14.68 13.58
N MET A 96 -8.11 -14.51 14.84
CA MET A 96 -9.23 -13.65 15.19
C MET A 96 -8.85 -12.18 14.94
N THR A 97 -7.67 -11.73 15.38
CA THR A 97 -7.20 -10.37 15.12
C THR A 97 -7.02 -10.11 13.63
N GLU A 98 -6.49 -11.09 12.88
CA GLU A 98 -6.33 -11.03 11.42
C GLU A 98 -7.67 -10.78 10.73
N TYR A 99 -8.69 -11.52 11.14
CA TYR A 99 -10.03 -11.40 10.59
C TYR A 99 -10.58 -9.99 10.80
N PHE A 100 -10.58 -9.48 12.05
CA PHE A 100 -11.12 -8.16 12.36
C PHE A 100 -10.29 -7.02 11.77
N MET A 101 -8.97 -7.12 11.79
CA MET A 101 -8.10 -6.12 11.16
C MET A 101 -8.34 -6.04 9.65
N ARG A 102 -8.45 -7.18 8.98
CA ARG A 102 -8.72 -7.22 7.53
C ARG A 102 -10.10 -6.66 7.20
N LEU A 103 -11.13 -6.99 7.99
CA LEU A 103 -12.45 -6.37 7.86
C LEU A 103 -12.37 -4.84 8.00
N ASN A 104 -11.65 -4.33 9.00
CA ASN A 104 -11.52 -2.91 9.23
C ASN A 104 -10.79 -2.21 8.08
N ILE A 105 -9.71 -2.80 7.57
CA ILE A 105 -8.95 -2.27 6.43
C ILE A 105 -9.85 -2.23 5.17
N ILE A 106 -10.58 -3.31 4.87
CA ILE A 106 -11.50 -3.33 3.73
C ILE A 106 -12.63 -2.31 3.92
N LYS A 107 -13.15 -2.13 5.15
CA LYS A 107 -14.13 -1.10 5.48
C LYS A 107 -13.56 0.30 5.23
N ASN A 108 -12.32 0.57 5.63
CA ASN A 108 -11.66 1.86 5.40
C ASN A 108 -11.47 2.13 3.89
N TRP A 109 -10.99 1.15 3.13
CA TRP A 109 -10.89 1.29 1.67
C TRP A 109 -12.25 1.50 0.98
N LYS A 110 -13.32 0.86 1.47
CA LYS A 110 -14.65 0.91 0.84
C LYS A 110 -15.49 2.13 1.26
N LYS A 111 -15.50 2.46 2.55
CA LYS A 111 -16.38 3.46 3.19
C LYS A 111 -15.64 4.52 4.02
N GLY A 112 -14.33 4.40 4.23
CA GLY A 112 -13.56 5.36 5.03
C GLY A 112 -13.60 6.79 4.46
N HIS A 113 -13.51 7.77 5.36
CA HIS A 113 -13.44 9.18 5.00
C HIS A 113 -12.22 9.45 4.11
N ALA A 114 -12.43 10.15 3.00
CA ALA A 114 -11.41 10.31 1.96
C ALA A 114 -10.73 11.67 2.06
N ILE A 115 -9.42 11.67 2.26
CA ILE A 115 -8.57 12.86 2.23
C ILE A 115 -7.75 12.82 0.96
N HIS A 116 -7.88 13.85 0.12
CA HIS A 116 -7.14 13.97 -1.13
C HIS A 116 -6.36 15.27 -1.17
N SER A 117 -5.11 15.20 -1.59
CA SER A 117 -4.24 16.37 -1.77
C SER A 117 -3.67 16.37 -3.19
N PHE A 118 -3.82 17.50 -3.87
CA PHE A 118 -3.35 17.69 -5.25
C PHE A 118 -2.31 18.80 -5.32
N TYR A 119 -1.14 18.47 -5.86
CA TYR A 119 -0.06 19.42 -6.05
C TYR A 119 0.71 19.16 -7.34
N GLN A 120 1.37 20.20 -7.84
CA GLN A 120 2.24 20.12 -9.01
C GLN A 120 3.69 20.24 -8.57
N LEU A 121 4.53 19.45 -9.21
CA LEU A 121 5.97 19.40 -8.98
C LEU A 121 6.66 20.55 -9.70
N ILE A 122 7.58 21.23 -9.01
CA ILE A 122 8.36 22.32 -9.58
C ILE A 122 9.26 21.81 -10.71
N ASN A 123 9.39 22.63 -11.76
CA ASN A 123 10.33 22.44 -12.86
C ASN A 123 10.25 21.07 -13.56
N ASN A 124 9.09 20.41 -13.50
CA ASN A 124 8.80 19.18 -14.26
C ASN A 124 7.90 19.47 -15.47
N GLU A 125 8.13 20.58 -16.16
CA GLU A 125 7.28 21.05 -17.28
C GLU A 125 7.19 20.02 -18.43
N TYR A 126 8.24 19.20 -18.58
CA TYR A 126 8.32 18.15 -19.60
C TYR A 126 7.65 16.83 -19.19
N ARG A 127 7.24 16.69 -17.91
CA ARG A 127 6.41 15.58 -17.39
C ARG A 127 7.00 14.18 -17.55
N PHE A 128 8.31 14.07 -17.72
CA PHE A 128 9.00 12.78 -17.82
C PHE A 128 9.30 12.23 -16.42
N ASN A 129 8.68 11.11 -16.07
CA ASN A 129 8.85 10.44 -14.79
C ASN A 129 9.46 9.04 -14.99
N ASP A 130 10.77 8.98 -15.24
CA ASP A 130 11.44 7.70 -15.45
C ASP A 130 11.61 6.90 -14.15
N LEU A 131 11.83 7.59 -13.01
CA LEU A 131 11.97 6.96 -11.72
C LEU A 131 11.32 7.79 -10.61
N THR A 132 10.36 7.18 -9.91
CA THR A 132 9.67 7.76 -8.76
C THR A 132 9.97 6.95 -7.51
N ARG A 133 10.41 7.62 -6.45
CA ARG A 133 10.57 7.03 -5.11
C ARG A 133 9.70 7.79 -4.12
N CYS A 134 8.83 7.07 -3.44
CA CYS A 134 8.04 7.59 -2.32
C CYS A 134 8.42 6.84 -1.05
N ASP A 135 8.68 7.60 0.00
CA ASP A 135 8.89 7.14 1.37
C ASP A 135 7.75 7.71 2.23
N PHE A 136 6.82 6.83 2.61
CA PHE A 136 5.67 7.18 3.44
C PHE A 136 6.06 7.42 4.91
N THR A 137 7.19 6.86 5.37
CA THR A 137 7.64 7.00 6.75
C THR A 137 8.31 8.35 6.99
N GLN A 138 9.09 8.82 6.01
CA GLN A 138 9.75 10.13 6.03
C GLN A 138 8.93 11.23 5.33
N ASP A 139 7.73 10.91 4.84
CA ASP A 139 6.87 11.81 4.08
C ASP A 139 7.61 12.48 2.91
N ARG A 140 8.34 11.69 2.12
CA ARG A 140 9.21 12.23 1.07
C ARG A 140 8.90 11.60 -0.29
N ILE A 141 8.76 12.45 -1.31
CA ILE A 141 8.70 12.06 -2.72
C ILE A 141 9.93 12.56 -3.47
N MET A 142 10.47 11.74 -4.36
CA MET A 142 11.57 12.09 -5.27
C MET A 142 11.29 11.53 -6.65
N ILE A 143 11.42 12.36 -7.67
CA ILE A 143 11.18 12.02 -9.07
C ILE A 143 12.39 12.42 -9.88
N PHE A 144 12.88 11.47 -10.68
CA PHE A 144 14.02 11.64 -11.57
C PHE A 144 13.59 11.50 -13.03
N SER A 145 13.98 12.48 -13.85
CA SER A 145 13.85 12.43 -15.30
C SER A 145 15.17 12.01 -15.92
N LYS A 146 15.19 10.87 -16.61
CA LYS A 146 16.35 10.32 -17.32
C LYS A 146 16.75 11.18 -18.51
N ARG A 147 15.77 11.79 -19.20
CA ARG A 147 15.99 12.63 -20.38
C ARG A 147 16.71 13.95 -20.05
N HIS A 148 16.33 14.59 -18.95
CA HIS A 148 16.86 15.89 -18.56
C HIS A 148 17.87 15.82 -17.39
N GLY A 149 17.91 14.70 -16.67
CA GLY A 149 18.72 14.49 -15.46
C GLY A 149 18.27 15.27 -14.24
N ASN A 150 17.09 15.85 -14.30
CA ASN A 150 16.55 16.68 -13.24
C ASN A 150 15.95 15.79 -12.16
N ILE A 151 16.09 16.23 -10.91
CA ILE A 151 15.45 15.59 -9.76
C ILE A 151 14.57 16.62 -9.08
N THR A 152 13.31 16.30 -8.88
CA THR A 152 12.40 17.07 -8.04
C THR A 152 12.08 16.25 -6.79
N SER A 153 12.15 16.86 -5.61
CA SER A 153 11.75 16.22 -4.37
C SER A 153 10.91 17.15 -3.50
N GLY A 154 10.10 16.60 -2.60
CA GLY A 154 9.24 17.38 -1.70
C GLY A 154 8.52 16.50 -0.68
N ASN A 155 7.62 17.12 0.09
CA ASN A 155 6.76 16.40 1.04
C ASN A 155 5.72 15.56 0.29
N LEU A 156 5.52 14.31 0.70
CA LEU A 156 4.65 13.36 -0.01
C LEU A 156 3.16 13.73 0.10
N HIS A 157 2.68 14.07 1.30
CA HIS A 157 1.25 14.35 1.51
C HIS A 157 0.80 15.69 0.90
N SER A 158 1.60 16.76 1.06
CA SER A 158 1.20 18.13 0.71
C SER A 158 1.91 18.71 -0.50
N GLY A 159 3.02 18.09 -0.95
CA GLY A 159 3.84 18.65 -2.02
C GLY A 159 4.55 19.95 -1.65
N ARG A 160 4.69 20.26 -0.35
CA ARG A 160 5.43 21.44 0.13
C ARG A 160 6.92 21.13 0.25
N ASN A 161 7.72 22.16 0.59
CA ASN A 161 9.18 22.06 0.74
C ASN A 161 9.89 21.45 -0.48
N GLN A 162 9.39 21.77 -1.69
CA GLN A 162 9.96 21.20 -2.89
C GLN A 162 11.37 21.72 -3.15
N SER A 163 12.28 20.81 -3.47
CA SER A 163 13.64 21.10 -3.93
C SER A 163 13.85 20.54 -5.33
N TYR A 164 14.69 21.23 -6.10
CA TYR A 164 14.99 20.90 -7.47
C TYR A 164 16.50 20.84 -7.66
N ILE A 165 16.97 19.72 -8.20
CA ILE A 165 18.38 19.51 -8.53
C ILE A 165 18.46 19.45 -10.06
N PRO A 166 19.05 20.46 -10.73
CA PRO A 166 19.21 20.44 -12.17
C PRO A 166 20.13 19.29 -12.61
N GLY A 167 19.80 18.73 -13.77
CA GLY A 167 20.62 17.76 -14.48
C GLY A 167 21.79 18.41 -15.22
N GLY A 168 22.76 17.57 -15.61
CA GLY A 168 23.83 17.97 -16.53
C GLY A 168 23.40 17.77 -17.99
N SER A 169 24.04 18.49 -18.92
CA SER A 169 23.89 18.24 -20.36
C SER A 169 24.59 16.92 -20.75
N ASN A 170 23.99 16.14 -21.67
CA ASN A 170 24.48 14.86 -22.20
C ASN A 170 24.56 13.69 -21.20
N LEU A 171 23.40 13.11 -20.88
CA LEU A 171 23.34 12.08 -19.86
C LEU A 171 23.44 10.65 -20.41
N ASN A 172 23.04 10.38 -21.67
CA ASN A 172 23.07 9.05 -22.33
C ASN A 172 22.91 7.88 -21.34
N ILE A 173 21.93 8.02 -20.44
CA ILE A 173 21.73 7.10 -19.33
C ILE A 173 21.10 5.86 -19.92
N SER A 174 21.58 4.70 -19.52
CA SER A 174 20.98 3.42 -19.87
C SER A 174 20.10 2.93 -18.72
N CYS A 175 20.62 2.95 -17.50
CA CYS A 175 19.95 2.45 -16.30
C CYS A 175 20.23 3.35 -15.09
N VAL A 176 19.33 3.30 -14.10
CA VAL A 176 19.38 4.17 -12.93
C VAL A 176 18.87 3.44 -11.68
N ALA A 177 19.44 3.77 -10.53
CA ALA A 177 18.95 3.40 -9.20
C ALA A 177 19.02 4.60 -8.26
N MET A 178 18.02 4.79 -7.40
CA MET A 178 17.93 5.93 -6.49
C MET A 178 17.51 5.50 -5.09
N ASN A 179 18.23 5.98 -4.07
CA ASN A 179 17.87 5.87 -2.65
C ASN A 179 17.67 7.28 -2.06
N GLY A 180 17.39 7.37 -0.76
CA GLY A 180 17.14 8.64 -0.06
C GLY A 180 18.26 9.69 -0.21
N ASN A 181 19.49 9.24 -0.50
CA ASN A 181 20.71 10.04 -0.40
C ASN A 181 21.54 10.10 -1.68
N TYR A 182 21.41 9.11 -2.57
CA TYR A 182 22.26 8.91 -3.73
C TYR A 182 21.45 8.52 -4.96
N LEU A 183 21.97 8.88 -6.12
CA LEU A 183 21.50 8.48 -7.44
C LEU A 183 22.68 7.83 -8.18
N LEU A 184 22.53 6.56 -8.54
CA LEU A 184 23.50 5.80 -9.32
C LEU A 184 23.00 5.70 -10.77
N MET A 185 23.84 6.10 -11.72
CA MET A 185 23.52 6.12 -13.15
C MET A 185 24.54 5.29 -13.91
N GLY A 186 24.06 4.34 -14.72
CA GLY A 186 24.84 3.69 -15.76
C GLY A 186 24.63 4.40 -17.09
N LYS A 187 25.69 4.58 -17.86
CA LYS A 187 25.63 5.22 -19.19
C LYS A 187 25.82 4.23 -20.33
N LEU A 188 25.41 4.65 -21.53
CA LEU A 188 25.64 3.93 -22.78
C LEU A 188 27.12 3.84 -23.17
N ASN A 189 27.97 4.76 -22.68
CA ASN A 189 29.42 4.72 -22.89
C ASN A 189 30.17 3.85 -21.85
N GLY A 190 29.45 3.06 -21.05
CA GLY A 190 30.05 2.19 -20.03
C GLY A 190 30.42 2.86 -18.71
N GLU A 191 30.31 4.19 -18.60
CA GLU A 191 30.62 4.88 -17.37
C GLU A 191 29.52 4.73 -16.31
N VAL A 192 29.93 4.64 -15.04
CA VAL A 192 29.04 4.59 -13.88
C VAL A 192 29.23 5.84 -13.04
N HIS A 193 28.16 6.60 -12.83
CA HIS A 193 28.19 7.91 -12.20
C HIS A 193 27.32 7.87 -10.95
N LEU A 194 27.85 8.34 -9.81
CA LEU A 194 27.17 8.43 -8.53
C LEU A 194 26.99 9.92 -8.16
N LYS A 195 25.74 10.33 -7.95
CA LYS A 195 25.38 11.69 -7.52
C LYS A 195 24.84 11.64 -6.10
N ASN A 196 25.42 12.44 -5.21
CA ASN A 196 24.98 12.59 -3.83
C ASN A 196 23.88 13.66 -3.74
N LEU A 197 22.64 13.22 -3.53
CA LEU A 197 21.45 14.07 -3.49
C LEU A 197 21.41 14.99 -2.29
N VAL A 198 22.08 14.62 -1.20
CA VAL A 198 22.19 15.43 0.02
C VAL A 198 23.05 16.66 -0.22
N THR A 199 24.16 16.53 -0.95
CA THR A 199 25.10 17.63 -1.20
C THR A 199 24.84 18.34 -2.54
N SER A 200 24.16 17.70 -3.49
CA SER A 200 23.78 18.29 -4.78
C SER A 200 22.77 19.44 -4.69
N THR A 201 22.15 19.68 -3.53
CA THR A 201 21.32 20.86 -3.27
C THR A 201 22.15 22.11 -2.96
N SER A 202 23.48 22.00 -2.88
CA SER A 202 24.40 23.10 -2.57
C SER A 202 25.09 23.69 -3.80
N VAL A 203 25.44 24.97 -3.73
CA VAL A 203 25.95 25.81 -4.84
C VAL A 203 27.31 25.31 -5.39
N SER A 204 28.03 24.47 -4.65
CA SER A 204 29.29 23.83 -5.12
C SER A 204 29.02 22.42 -5.67
N SER A 205 28.49 22.35 -6.89
CA SER A 205 28.05 21.12 -7.56
C SER A 205 29.15 20.07 -7.82
N ARG A 206 30.44 20.44 -7.78
CA ARG A 206 31.56 19.56 -8.17
C ARG A 206 31.89 18.43 -7.19
N SER A 207 31.64 18.57 -5.89
CA SER A 207 31.95 17.51 -4.89
C SER A 207 30.81 16.50 -4.70
N SER A 208 29.63 16.78 -5.28
CA SER A 208 28.45 15.91 -5.18
C SER A 208 28.39 14.84 -6.28
N TYR A 209 29.34 14.85 -7.21
CA TYR A 209 29.35 14.00 -8.39
C TYR A 209 30.62 13.16 -8.41
N GLN A 210 30.47 11.85 -8.54
CA GLN A 210 31.58 10.93 -8.58
C GLN A 210 31.45 10.00 -9.79
N VAL A 211 32.54 9.83 -10.52
CA VAL A 211 32.63 8.84 -11.61
C VAL A 211 33.39 7.64 -11.09
N PHE A 212 32.82 6.45 -11.21
CA PHE A 212 33.50 5.22 -10.88
C PHE A 212 34.46 4.89 -12.02
N SER A 213 35.73 4.73 -11.70
CA SER A 213 36.77 4.45 -12.68
C SER A 213 37.37 3.08 -12.39
N SER A 214 37.32 2.17 -13.37
CA SER A 214 38.01 0.87 -13.30
C SER A 214 39.42 0.89 -13.88
N GLY A 215 39.91 2.04 -14.36
CA GLY A 215 41.18 2.14 -15.11
C GLY A 215 41.10 1.58 -16.54
N GLU A 216 40.22 0.62 -16.79
CA GLU A 216 39.83 0.16 -18.12
C GLU A 216 38.74 1.05 -18.72
N GLN A 217 39.01 1.70 -19.84
CA GLN A 217 37.98 2.29 -20.70
C GLN A 217 37.20 1.13 -21.35
N GLN A 218 35.95 0.96 -20.95
CA GLN A 218 35.05 0.02 -21.61
C GLN A 218 33.98 0.84 -22.32
N ASP A 219 34.00 0.83 -23.65
CA ASP A 219 33.11 1.62 -24.50
C ASP A 219 31.71 1.01 -24.67
N LEU A 220 31.32 0.03 -23.82
CA LEU A 220 30.07 -0.72 -23.96
C LEU A 220 29.04 -0.35 -22.90
N PRO A 221 27.73 -0.36 -23.23
CA PRO A 221 26.67 0.08 -22.33
C PRO A 221 26.58 -0.69 -21.01
N VAL A 222 26.30 0.04 -19.94
CA VAL A 222 25.84 -0.53 -18.66
C VAL A 222 24.37 -0.89 -18.80
N MET A 223 23.99 -2.16 -18.66
CA MET A 223 22.63 -2.63 -18.90
C MET A 223 21.75 -2.61 -17.63
N CYS A 224 22.35 -2.76 -16.46
CA CYS A 224 21.66 -2.73 -15.18
C CYS A 224 22.53 -2.21 -14.04
N VAL A 225 21.87 -1.60 -13.05
CA VAL A 225 22.48 -1.15 -11.79
C VAL A 225 21.60 -1.56 -10.62
N CYS A 226 22.22 -1.94 -9.50
CA CYS A 226 21.58 -2.16 -8.21
C CYS A 226 22.38 -1.42 -7.15
N MET A 227 21.68 -0.81 -6.19
CA MET A 227 22.28 0.08 -5.20
C MET A 227 21.77 -0.26 -3.81
N ASN A 228 22.67 -0.21 -2.83
CA ASN A 228 22.35 -0.41 -1.43
C ASN A 228 21.58 0.81 -0.88
N ASP A 229 20.42 0.57 -0.28
CA ASP A 229 19.63 1.61 0.38
C ASP A 229 20.29 2.08 1.70
N ASN A 230 21.05 1.19 2.36
CA ASN A 230 21.76 1.45 3.61
C ASN A 230 23.28 1.25 3.42
N PRO A 231 23.97 2.22 2.80
CA PRO A 231 25.39 2.08 2.47
C PRO A 231 26.26 1.89 3.71
N ASP A 232 27.36 1.16 3.53
CA ASP A 232 28.31 0.89 4.61
C ASP A 232 28.91 2.21 5.11
N LYS A 233 28.77 2.47 6.42
CA LYS A 233 29.34 3.66 7.07
C LYS A 233 30.85 3.72 6.90
N PHE A 234 31.51 2.56 6.88
CA PHE A 234 32.96 2.45 6.70
C PHE A 234 33.37 2.45 5.22
N LYS A 235 32.39 2.38 4.30
CA LYS A 235 32.56 2.38 2.84
C LYS A 235 33.55 1.31 2.34
N THR A 236 33.60 0.18 3.04
CA THR A 236 34.50 -0.93 2.72
C THR A 236 33.80 -2.03 1.94
N ARG A 237 32.50 -2.18 2.15
CA ARG A 237 31.67 -3.21 1.51
C ARG A 237 31.17 -2.77 0.13
N VAL A 238 30.56 -3.72 -0.57
CA VAL A 238 29.89 -3.47 -1.85
C VAL A 238 28.60 -2.70 -1.59
N ASP A 239 28.51 -1.49 -2.15
CA ASP A 239 27.34 -0.60 -2.05
C ASP A 239 26.61 -0.44 -3.39
N ALA A 240 27.26 -0.78 -4.51
CA ALA A 240 26.70 -0.71 -5.85
C ALA A 240 27.16 -1.89 -6.70
N ILE A 241 26.27 -2.40 -7.54
CA ILE A 241 26.55 -3.50 -8.46
C ILE A 241 26.07 -3.08 -9.85
N THR A 242 26.91 -3.28 -10.86
CA THR A 242 26.62 -2.89 -12.24
C THR A 242 26.87 -4.05 -13.19
N GLY A 243 25.96 -4.29 -14.12
CA GLY A 243 26.09 -5.30 -15.18
C GLY A 243 26.19 -4.65 -16.56
N GLY A 244 27.13 -5.10 -17.37
CA GLY A 244 27.39 -4.59 -18.72
C GLY A 244 26.88 -5.49 -19.84
N TYR A 245 26.83 -4.93 -21.06
CA TYR A 245 26.50 -5.67 -22.28
C TYR A 245 27.53 -6.77 -22.63
N ASN A 246 28.78 -6.61 -22.19
CA ASN A 246 29.88 -7.55 -22.41
C ASN A 246 29.96 -8.71 -21.40
N GLY A 247 28.93 -8.88 -20.56
CA GLY A 247 28.94 -9.93 -19.54
C GLY A 247 29.76 -9.60 -18.30
N ILE A 248 30.24 -8.36 -18.16
CA ILE A 248 31.01 -7.95 -16.99
C ILE A 248 30.07 -7.44 -15.90
N VAL A 249 30.21 -8.04 -14.71
CA VAL A 249 29.58 -7.53 -13.49
C VAL A 249 30.66 -6.93 -12.60
N LYS A 250 30.46 -5.69 -12.18
CA LYS A 250 31.38 -4.96 -11.30
C LYS A 250 30.67 -4.61 -9.99
N CYS A 251 31.33 -4.91 -8.89
CA CYS A 251 30.91 -4.59 -7.53
C CYS A 251 31.74 -3.42 -7.02
N TRP A 252 31.09 -2.35 -6.60
CA TRP A 252 31.71 -1.08 -6.20
C TRP A 252 31.31 -0.71 -4.78
N ASN A 253 32.16 0.05 -4.11
CA ASN A 253 31.76 0.81 -2.93
C ASN A 253 31.35 2.25 -3.32
N PHE A 254 30.71 2.99 -2.42
CA PHE A 254 30.37 4.40 -2.67
C PHE A 254 31.56 5.36 -2.63
N GLN A 255 32.79 4.89 -2.42
CA GLN A 255 34.00 5.65 -2.72
C GLN A 255 34.44 5.48 -4.19
N GLY A 256 33.67 4.76 -5.02
CA GLY A 256 33.97 4.51 -6.42
C GLY A 256 35.15 3.57 -6.66
N LYS A 257 35.56 2.82 -5.62
CA LYS A 257 36.56 1.77 -5.73
C LYS A 257 35.90 0.48 -6.17
N LEU A 258 36.51 -0.19 -7.15
CA LEU A 258 36.14 -1.54 -7.56
C LEU A 258 36.53 -2.53 -6.46
N VAL A 259 35.56 -3.28 -5.95
CA VAL A 259 35.75 -4.31 -4.92
C VAL A 259 36.00 -5.67 -5.59
N LYS A 260 35.17 -6.02 -6.59
CA LYS A 260 35.26 -7.30 -7.31
C LYS A 260 34.68 -7.16 -8.72
N SER A 261 35.17 -7.97 -9.65
CA SER A 261 34.58 -8.14 -10.99
C SER A 261 34.37 -9.62 -11.31
N PHE A 262 33.31 -9.89 -12.07
CA PHE A 262 32.98 -11.18 -12.65
C PHE A 262 32.86 -11.02 -14.17
N GLN A 263 33.31 -12.03 -14.92
CA GLN A 263 33.26 -12.07 -16.38
C GLN A 263 32.43 -13.28 -16.81
N PHE A 264 31.34 -13.04 -17.52
CA PHE A 264 30.51 -14.06 -18.14
C PHE A 264 30.69 -13.93 -19.66
N GLU A 265 31.61 -14.72 -20.24
CA GLU A 265 31.92 -14.60 -21.66
C GLU A 265 30.69 -14.87 -22.54
N GLN A 266 30.50 -14.02 -23.55
CA GLN A 266 29.43 -14.12 -24.56
C GLN A 266 28.00 -13.96 -24.02
N GLN A 267 27.81 -13.50 -22.78
CA GLN A 267 26.49 -13.28 -22.19
C GLN A 267 26.23 -11.80 -21.91
N ILE A 268 24.98 -11.34 -22.11
CA ILE A 268 24.53 -10.01 -21.70
C ILE A 268 23.95 -10.10 -20.29
N VAL A 269 24.31 -9.17 -19.40
CA VAL A 269 23.70 -9.09 -18.06
C VAL A 269 22.50 -8.15 -18.10
N TYR A 270 21.29 -8.67 -18.05
CA TYR A 270 20.06 -7.88 -18.18
C TYR A 270 19.60 -7.26 -16.86
N ASN A 271 19.72 -7.99 -15.75
CA ASN A 271 19.25 -7.55 -14.45
C ASN A 271 20.19 -8.02 -13.34
N VAL A 272 20.26 -7.20 -12.30
CA VAL A 272 20.94 -7.53 -11.05
C VAL A 272 20.04 -7.11 -9.88
N ALA A 273 19.91 -7.99 -8.91
CA ALA A 273 19.23 -7.73 -7.65
C ALA A 273 20.13 -8.18 -6.50
N SER A 274 20.11 -7.47 -5.37
CA SER A 274 20.86 -7.85 -4.18
C SER A 274 20.11 -7.43 -2.93
N ASP A 275 20.18 -8.24 -1.88
CA ASP A 275 19.76 -7.86 -0.52
C ASP A 275 20.84 -7.06 0.22
N PHE A 276 22.04 -6.96 -0.37
CA PHE A 276 23.26 -6.37 0.21
C PHE A 276 23.62 -6.95 1.59
N GLN A 277 23.18 -8.18 1.86
CA GLN A 277 23.40 -8.87 3.13
C GLN A 277 23.96 -10.27 2.90
N LYS A 278 23.35 -11.04 1.99
CA LYS A 278 23.67 -12.45 1.78
C LYS A 278 23.74 -12.86 0.31
N TYR A 279 22.89 -12.38 -0.57
CA TYR A 279 22.86 -12.84 -1.96
C TYR A 279 22.82 -11.72 -2.98
N ILE A 280 23.55 -11.94 -4.07
CA ILE A 280 23.46 -11.18 -5.32
C ILE A 280 22.91 -12.13 -6.38
N ILE A 281 21.82 -11.74 -7.03
CA ILE A 281 21.16 -12.49 -8.10
C ILE A 281 21.40 -11.76 -9.42
N LEU A 282 21.96 -12.48 -10.38
CA LEU A 282 22.20 -12.00 -11.74
C LEU A 282 21.33 -12.77 -12.72
N ASN A 283 20.80 -12.05 -13.69
CA ASN A 283 20.08 -12.61 -14.82
C ASN A 283 20.82 -12.25 -16.11
N THR A 284 21.33 -13.28 -16.77
CA THR A 284 22.00 -13.16 -18.07
C THR A 284 21.04 -13.53 -19.21
N ASP A 285 21.56 -13.69 -20.42
CA ASP A 285 20.82 -14.11 -21.60
C ASP A 285 20.21 -15.52 -21.49
N SER A 286 20.89 -16.40 -20.76
CA SER A 286 20.63 -17.83 -20.74
C SER A 286 20.70 -18.44 -19.34
N LYS A 287 21.27 -17.71 -18.37
CA LYS A 287 21.52 -18.21 -17.01
C LYS A 287 21.06 -17.26 -15.92
N LEU A 288 20.70 -17.85 -14.78
CA LEU A 288 20.63 -17.16 -13.49
C LEU A 288 21.85 -17.53 -12.67
N VAL A 289 22.56 -16.52 -12.18
CA VAL A 289 23.75 -16.72 -11.35
C VAL A 289 23.50 -16.16 -9.96
N ILE A 290 23.79 -16.98 -8.95
CA ILE A 290 23.61 -16.65 -7.54
C ILE A 290 24.99 -16.54 -6.92
N ILE A 291 25.30 -15.38 -6.37
CA ILE A 291 26.58 -15.06 -5.74
C ILE A 291 26.35 -14.79 -4.27
N ASP A 292 27.19 -15.33 -3.40
CA ASP A 292 27.17 -15.01 -1.98
C ASP A 292 27.80 -13.63 -1.75
N TYR A 293 27.09 -12.74 -1.08
CA TYR A 293 27.50 -11.35 -0.88
C TYR A 293 28.73 -11.23 0.02
N GLN A 294 28.92 -12.14 0.97
CA GLN A 294 30.00 -12.06 1.95
C GLN A 294 31.34 -12.54 1.37
N SER A 295 31.33 -13.69 0.70
CA SER A 295 32.51 -14.28 0.06
C SER A 295 32.76 -13.71 -1.34
N LEU A 296 31.73 -13.19 -2.01
CA LEU A 296 31.76 -12.80 -3.42
C LEU A 296 32.16 -13.98 -4.33
N GLU A 297 31.68 -15.18 -4.00
CA GLU A 297 31.84 -16.40 -4.78
C GLU A 297 30.50 -16.83 -5.39
N ILE A 298 30.57 -17.49 -6.56
CA ILE A 298 29.38 -18.02 -7.24
C ILE A 298 28.93 -19.27 -6.51
N VAL A 299 27.69 -19.25 -6.01
CA VAL A 299 27.08 -20.36 -5.28
C VAL A 299 26.37 -21.31 -6.24
N HIS A 300 25.59 -20.75 -7.18
CA HIS A 300 24.81 -21.52 -8.16
C HIS A 300 24.76 -20.82 -9.51
N GLU A 301 24.78 -21.64 -10.58
CA GLU A 301 24.40 -21.24 -11.93
C GLU A 301 23.23 -22.12 -12.38
N LEU A 302 22.17 -21.50 -12.89
CA LEU A 302 20.94 -22.15 -13.31
C LEU A 302 20.64 -21.77 -14.75
N ASP A 303 20.20 -22.72 -15.56
CA ASP A 303 19.73 -22.40 -16.90
C ASP A 303 18.35 -21.74 -16.83
N LEU A 304 18.21 -20.58 -17.46
CA LEU A 304 16.97 -19.81 -17.52
C LEU A 304 15.90 -20.54 -18.35
N GLY A 305 16.35 -21.35 -19.32
CA GLY A 305 15.50 -22.15 -20.21
C GLY A 305 14.56 -21.30 -21.07
N LEU A 306 14.94 -20.04 -21.34
CA LEU A 306 14.33 -19.11 -22.26
C LEU A 306 15.44 -18.19 -22.77
N THR A 307 15.33 -17.78 -24.02
CA THR A 307 16.29 -16.87 -24.66
C THR A 307 15.56 -15.58 -24.94
N ILE A 308 16.13 -14.45 -24.53
CA ILE A 308 15.56 -13.15 -24.82
C ILE A 308 15.84 -12.87 -26.30
N GLU A 309 14.80 -12.96 -27.13
CA GLU A 309 14.92 -12.71 -28.57
C GLU A 309 15.18 -11.23 -28.81
N ASN A 310 16.21 -10.93 -29.59
CA ASN A 310 16.47 -9.59 -30.09
C ASN A 310 16.44 -9.60 -31.61
N THR A 311 15.36 -9.09 -32.18
CA THR A 311 15.12 -9.09 -33.63
C THR A 311 15.70 -7.86 -34.34
N GLU A 312 16.28 -6.91 -33.60
CA GLU A 312 16.79 -5.66 -34.16
C GLU A 312 18.26 -5.72 -34.57
N ASP A 313 18.62 -4.97 -35.61
CA ASP A 313 20.01 -4.83 -36.07
C ASP A 313 20.85 -4.12 -34.98
N PRO A 314 21.93 -4.76 -34.49
CA PRO A 314 22.88 -4.16 -33.55
C PRO A 314 23.45 -2.81 -33.97
N ASN A 315 23.43 -2.49 -35.26
CA ASN A 315 23.95 -1.23 -35.81
C ASN A 315 22.95 -0.06 -35.72
N ASN A 316 21.70 -0.30 -35.31
CA ASN A 316 20.72 0.75 -35.14
C ASN A 316 21.05 1.61 -33.90
N ALA A 317 20.97 2.94 -34.04
CA ALA A 317 21.23 3.88 -32.93
C ALA A 317 20.28 3.67 -31.73
N SER A 318 19.09 3.10 -31.97
CA SER A 318 18.10 2.78 -30.93
C SER A 318 18.21 1.37 -30.35
N TYR A 319 19.13 0.53 -30.85
CA TYR A 319 19.24 -0.88 -30.49
C TYR A 319 19.32 -1.10 -28.97
N PHE A 320 20.24 -0.42 -28.29
CA PHE A 320 20.39 -0.58 -26.84
C PHE A 320 19.19 -0.07 -26.05
N GLN A 321 18.51 0.95 -26.55
CA GLN A 321 17.31 1.47 -25.89
C GLN A 321 16.15 0.47 -25.98
N ASN A 322 15.97 -0.14 -27.15
CA ASN A 322 14.94 -1.14 -27.37
C ASN A 322 15.24 -2.42 -26.58
N LEU A 323 16.50 -2.85 -26.53
CA LEU A 323 16.94 -3.98 -25.71
C LEU A 323 16.68 -3.77 -24.21
N ILE A 324 16.86 -2.54 -23.70
CA ILE A 324 16.56 -2.21 -22.30
C ILE A 324 15.04 -2.24 -22.03
N GLN A 325 14.21 -1.95 -23.03
CA GLN A 325 12.75 -1.99 -22.91
C GLN A 325 12.19 -3.41 -23.06
N SER A 326 12.80 -4.25 -23.90
CA SER A 326 12.34 -5.62 -24.17
C SER A 326 12.91 -6.68 -23.22
N LYS A 327 13.82 -6.30 -22.31
CA LYS A 327 14.39 -7.26 -21.36
C LYS A 327 13.35 -7.82 -20.40
N ASN A 328 13.62 -9.01 -19.89
CA ASN A 328 12.79 -9.64 -18.87
C ASN A 328 12.80 -8.86 -17.54
N LYS A 329 11.73 -9.08 -16.77
CA LYS A 329 11.58 -8.56 -15.42
C LYS A 329 12.12 -9.57 -14.41
N LEU A 330 13.00 -9.10 -13.52
CA LEU A 330 13.54 -9.85 -12.38
C LEU A 330 13.04 -9.23 -11.08
N ASP A 331 12.40 -10.04 -10.24
CA ASP A 331 12.10 -9.72 -8.84
C ASP A 331 12.56 -10.89 -7.94
N VAL A 332 12.91 -10.61 -6.69
CA VAL A 332 13.49 -11.61 -5.77
C VAL A 332 12.85 -11.49 -4.39
N ASP A 333 12.46 -12.64 -3.84
CA ASP A 333 12.08 -12.81 -2.44
C ASP A 333 13.21 -13.53 -1.70
N TYR A 334 14.03 -12.78 -0.96
CA TYR A 334 15.21 -13.31 -0.28
C TYR A 334 14.87 -14.16 0.95
N VAL A 335 13.66 -13.99 1.52
CA VAL A 335 13.23 -14.67 2.75
C VAL A 335 12.90 -16.15 2.50
N ASP A 336 12.18 -16.43 1.40
CA ASP A 336 11.85 -17.80 0.97
C ASP A 336 12.73 -18.24 -0.23
N LYS A 337 13.72 -17.41 -0.60
CA LYS A 337 14.73 -17.66 -1.64
C LYS A 337 14.13 -17.99 -3.00
N ASN A 338 13.14 -17.21 -3.42
CA ASN A 338 12.47 -17.34 -4.71
C ASN A 338 12.93 -16.23 -5.66
N ILE A 339 13.35 -16.61 -6.87
CA ILE A 339 13.70 -15.71 -7.97
C ILE A 339 12.55 -15.77 -8.99
N ILE A 340 11.98 -14.63 -9.33
CA ILE A 340 10.85 -14.51 -10.26
C ILE A 340 11.34 -13.87 -11.55
N ILE A 341 11.09 -14.55 -12.67
CA ILE A 341 11.37 -14.05 -14.01
C ILE A 341 10.07 -14.00 -14.80
N CYS A 342 9.73 -12.82 -15.32
CA CYS A 342 8.62 -12.65 -16.27
C CYS A 342 9.18 -12.17 -17.61
N TYR A 343 8.84 -12.89 -18.69
CA TYR A 343 9.23 -12.54 -20.05
C TYR A 343 8.16 -12.95 -21.04
N ASP A 344 7.70 -11.99 -21.84
CA ASP A 344 6.63 -12.17 -22.83
C ASP A 344 5.41 -12.90 -22.24
N THR A 345 5.17 -14.16 -22.59
CA THR A 345 4.02 -14.97 -22.13
C THR A 345 4.36 -15.90 -20.96
N ILE A 346 5.61 -15.92 -20.49
CA ILE A 346 6.11 -16.93 -19.55
C ILE A 346 6.47 -16.30 -18.20
N ILE A 347 6.00 -16.93 -17.13
CA ILE A 347 6.41 -16.65 -15.75
C ILE A 347 7.16 -17.87 -15.22
N LYS A 348 8.39 -17.67 -14.73
CA LYS A 348 9.18 -18.71 -14.05
C LYS A 348 9.56 -18.29 -12.64
N VAL A 349 9.51 -19.23 -11.71
CA VAL A 349 9.99 -19.06 -10.34
C VAL A 349 11.02 -20.14 -10.02
N PHE A 350 12.18 -19.72 -9.55
CA PHE A 350 13.28 -20.60 -9.15
C PHE A 350 13.51 -20.46 -7.65
N ASN A 351 13.39 -21.58 -6.91
CA ASN A 351 13.80 -21.63 -5.51
C ASN A 351 15.24 -22.13 -5.40
N PHE A 352 16.10 -21.41 -4.65
CA PHE A 352 17.53 -21.72 -4.54
C PHE A 352 18.00 -22.19 -3.16
N GLU A 353 17.10 -22.55 -2.23
CA GLU A 353 17.48 -22.95 -0.87
C GLU A 353 18.00 -24.40 -0.77
N SER A 354 17.41 -25.35 -1.48
CA SER A 354 17.79 -26.78 -1.42
C SER A 354 17.09 -27.61 -2.51
N GLY A 355 17.82 -27.91 -3.60
CA GLY A 355 17.26 -28.57 -4.79
C GLY A 355 16.44 -27.58 -5.61
N ILE A 356 16.91 -27.24 -6.80
CA ILE A 356 16.31 -26.21 -7.65
C ILE A 356 14.88 -26.64 -7.99
N ARG A 357 13.90 -25.99 -7.36
CA ARG A 357 12.50 -26.16 -7.72
C ARG A 357 12.16 -25.05 -8.70
N GLN A 358 11.81 -25.46 -9.91
CA GLN A 358 11.32 -24.56 -10.94
C GLN A 358 9.80 -24.70 -11.03
N ARG A 359 9.12 -23.56 -11.09
CA ARG A 359 7.69 -23.48 -11.42
C ARG A 359 7.54 -22.59 -12.64
N GLN A 360 6.60 -22.93 -13.50
CA GLN A 360 6.33 -22.20 -14.73
C GLN A 360 4.83 -22.05 -14.95
N LEU A 361 4.44 -20.90 -15.49
CA LEU A 361 3.12 -20.63 -16.01
C LEU A 361 3.26 -19.97 -17.38
N ASP A 362 2.62 -20.59 -18.37
CA ASP A 362 2.55 -20.08 -19.74
C ASP A 362 1.18 -19.43 -19.94
N LEU A 363 1.18 -18.17 -20.31
CA LEU A 363 0.00 -17.34 -20.55
C LEU A 363 -0.33 -17.30 -22.04
N LYS A 364 -1.58 -16.98 -22.35
CA LYS A 364 -2.03 -16.76 -23.73
C LYS A 364 -1.70 -15.36 -24.24
N THR A 365 -1.53 -14.42 -23.32
CA THR A 365 -1.34 -13.00 -23.59
C THR A 365 -0.01 -12.57 -22.98
N SER A 366 0.71 -11.66 -23.66
CA SER A 366 1.99 -11.15 -23.17
C SER A 366 1.83 -10.28 -21.93
N ILE A 367 2.85 -10.29 -21.09
CA ILE A 367 2.94 -9.55 -19.84
C ILE A 367 3.49 -8.15 -20.14
N VAL A 368 2.76 -7.13 -19.70
CA VAL A 368 3.13 -5.72 -19.88
C VAL A 368 3.89 -5.20 -18.66
N LYS A 369 3.35 -5.44 -17.46
CA LYS A 369 3.94 -5.00 -16.19
C LYS A 369 3.83 -6.07 -15.12
N SER A 370 4.75 -6.07 -14.18
CA SER A 370 4.76 -7.02 -13.07
C SER A 370 5.31 -6.38 -11.80
N TYR A 371 4.63 -6.63 -10.69
CA TYR A 371 4.99 -6.04 -9.40
C TYR A 371 4.85 -7.06 -8.27
N LEU A 372 5.84 -7.02 -7.38
CA LEU A 372 5.75 -7.67 -6.08
C LEU A 372 4.83 -6.88 -5.15
N GLN A 373 4.18 -7.57 -4.22
CA GLN A 373 3.39 -6.95 -3.17
C GLN A 373 4.14 -5.82 -2.46
N THR A 374 3.48 -4.67 -2.36
CA THR A 374 3.97 -3.54 -1.57
C THR A 374 3.93 -3.91 -0.10
N CYS A 375 5.10 -4.04 0.51
CA CYS A 375 5.27 -4.42 1.90
C CYS A 375 6.53 -3.80 2.50
N SER A 376 6.68 -3.91 3.82
CA SER A 376 7.87 -3.42 4.52
C SER A 376 9.12 -4.18 4.06
N GLU A 377 10.26 -3.50 4.03
CA GLU A 377 11.55 -4.09 3.64
C GLU A 377 11.89 -5.32 4.49
N HIS A 378 11.53 -5.32 5.77
CA HIS A 378 11.69 -6.46 6.66
C HIS A 378 11.00 -7.73 6.16
N LYS A 379 9.87 -7.63 5.45
CA LYS A 379 9.17 -8.80 4.91
C LYS A 379 9.90 -9.45 3.72
N LEU A 380 10.74 -8.69 3.02
CA LEU A 380 11.49 -9.12 1.84
C LEU A 380 12.97 -9.42 2.12
N LEU A 381 13.55 -8.80 3.16
CA LEU A 381 14.98 -8.81 3.47
C LEU A 381 15.29 -9.40 4.85
N SER A 382 14.32 -10.02 5.53
CA SER A 382 14.57 -10.62 6.85
C SER A 382 15.70 -11.66 6.75
N ASN A 383 16.70 -11.54 7.62
CA ASN A 383 17.78 -12.52 7.78
C ASN A 383 17.28 -13.90 8.24
N ASN A 384 16.06 -13.95 8.76
CA ASN A 384 15.43 -15.19 9.19
C ASN A 384 14.64 -15.78 8.02
N SER A 385 14.75 -17.10 7.85
CA SER A 385 13.89 -17.88 6.97
C SER A 385 12.42 -17.60 7.25
N ARG A 386 11.59 -17.72 6.21
CA ARG A 386 10.13 -17.56 6.26
C ARG A 386 9.51 -18.12 7.54
N ASN A 387 8.72 -17.29 8.23
CA ASN A 387 8.02 -17.72 9.42
C ASN A 387 6.73 -18.47 9.07
N ARG A 388 6.82 -19.80 9.00
CA ARG A 388 5.68 -20.69 8.70
C ARG A 388 4.65 -20.77 9.84
N THR A 389 4.96 -20.30 11.06
CA THR A 389 4.05 -20.40 12.21
C THR A 389 2.97 -19.33 12.22
N ILE A 390 3.20 -18.21 11.52
CA ILE A 390 2.21 -17.13 11.34
C ILE A 390 1.03 -17.67 10.52
N ILE A 391 -0.17 -17.15 10.78
CA ILE A 391 -1.38 -17.50 10.02
C ILE A 391 -1.20 -17.21 8.54
N GLY A 392 -1.71 -18.07 7.66
CA GLY A 392 -1.44 -17.94 6.22
C GLY A 392 0.01 -18.22 5.83
N SER A 393 0.84 -18.71 6.77
CA SER A 393 2.24 -19.09 6.55
C SER A 393 3.05 -18.02 5.81
N ASP A 394 2.80 -16.74 6.09
CA ASP A 394 3.53 -15.58 5.53
C ASP A 394 3.62 -15.59 3.99
N GLY A 395 2.46 -15.60 3.32
CA GLY A 395 2.39 -15.49 1.86
C GLY A 395 2.90 -14.16 1.32
N LEU A 396 3.21 -14.15 0.02
CA LEU A 396 3.69 -12.97 -0.70
C LEU A 396 3.03 -12.95 -2.09
N LEU A 397 2.28 -11.90 -2.37
CA LEU A 397 1.53 -11.80 -3.62
C LEU A 397 2.39 -11.20 -4.73
N TYR A 398 2.10 -11.63 -5.95
CA TYR A 398 2.65 -11.08 -7.18
C TYR A 398 1.51 -10.77 -8.14
N VAL A 399 1.64 -9.68 -8.87
CA VAL A 399 0.63 -9.23 -9.81
C VAL A 399 1.24 -8.97 -11.18
N ASN A 400 0.56 -9.45 -12.23
CA ASN A 400 0.95 -9.21 -13.61
C ASN A 400 -0.21 -8.54 -14.36
N LEU A 401 0.08 -7.46 -15.08
CA LEU A 401 -0.81 -6.85 -16.07
C LEU A 401 -0.49 -7.43 -17.44
N LEU A 402 -1.51 -7.90 -18.13
CA LEU A 402 -1.43 -8.50 -19.46
C LEU A 402 -1.81 -7.51 -20.55
N ALA A 403 -1.43 -7.78 -21.80
CA ALA A 403 -1.66 -6.89 -22.93
C ALA A 403 -3.13 -6.74 -23.34
N ASP A 404 -4.03 -7.59 -22.80
CA ASP A 404 -5.48 -7.53 -22.98
C ASP A 404 -6.19 -6.73 -21.87
N ASP A 405 -5.43 -5.91 -21.13
CA ASP A 405 -5.87 -5.17 -19.93
C ASP A 405 -6.37 -6.07 -18.78
N SER A 406 -6.17 -7.38 -18.84
CA SER A 406 -6.49 -8.25 -17.71
C SER A 406 -5.34 -8.32 -16.70
N VAL A 407 -5.69 -8.58 -15.44
CA VAL A 407 -4.73 -8.64 -14.33
C VAL A 407 -4.85 -9.99 -13.64
N ILE A 408 -3.70 -10.64 -13.45
CA ILE A 408 -3.61 -11.91 -12.71
C ILE A 408 -2.85 -11.70 -11.40
N ILE A 409 -3.32 -12.35 -10.35
CA ILE A 409 -2.71 -12.32 -9.01
C ILE A 409 -2.41 -13.76 -8.59
N TRP A 410 -1.21 -14.01 -8.07
CA TRP A 410 -0.79 -15.32 -7.57
C TRP A 410 0.16 -15.19 -6.38
N ASN A 411 0.45 -16.30 -5.68
CA ASN A 411 1.31 -16.32 -4.50
C ASN A 411 2.71 -16.87 -4.80
N VAL A 412 3.73 -16.06 -4.56
CA VAL A 412 5.15 -16.42 -4.75
C VAL A 412 5.58 -17.53 -3.81
N ARG A 413 5.05 -17.57 -2.59
CA ARG A 413 5.50 -18.48 -1.53
C ARG A 413 4.65 -19.74 -1.41
N GLU A 414 3.90 -20.07 -2.45
CA GLU A 414 3.15 -21.32 -2.49
C GLU A 414 4.08 -22.52 -2.78
N ASP A 415 3.88 -23.64 -2.08
CA ASP A 415 4.71 -24.84 -2.21
C ASP A 415 4.30 -25.74 -3.42
N SER A 416 3.35 -25.28 -4.26
CA SER A 416 2.81 -25.99 -5.43
C SER A 416 3.86 -26.20 -6.53
N SER A 417 3.73 -27.23 -7.37
CA SER A 417 4.67 -27.46 -8.49
C SER A 417 4.43 -26.56 -9.70
N LYS A 418 3.25 -25.97 -9.80
CA LYS A 418 2.84 -25.05 -10.87
C LYS A 418 2.35 -23.75 -10.24
N ILE A 419 2.44 -22.66 -10.98
CA ILE A 419 1.90 -21.37 -10.51
C ILE A 419 0.40 -21.35 -10.85
N GLU A 420 -0.43 -21.23 -9.83
CA GLU A 420 -1.88 -21.13 -9.99
C GLU A 420 -2.34 -19.69 -9.67
N PRO A 421 -2.96 -18.97 -10.62
CA PRO A 421 -3.56 -17.68 -10.34
C PRO A 421 -4.68 -17.82 -9.31
N ILE A 422 -4.65 -16.97 -8.27
CA ILE A 422 -5.71 -16.85 -7.26
C ILE A 422 -6.91 -16.14 -7.89
N VAL A 423 -6.63 -15.05 -8.61
CA VAL A 423 -7.66 -14.22 -9.25
C VAL A 423 -7.19 -13.80 -10.63
N HIS A 424 -8.13 -13.83 -11.58
CA HIS A 424 -8.02 -13.18 -12.88
C HIS A 424 -9.16 -12.18 -13.01
N ILE A 425 -8.82 -10.89 -13.11
CA ILE A 425 -9.81 -9.82 -13.28
C ILE A 425 -9.61 -9.10 -14.61
N GLN A 426 -10.69 -8.51 -15.10
CA GLN A 426 -10.67 -7.54 -16.19
C GLN A 426 -11.19 -6.20 -15.65
N PRO A 427 -10.29 -5.32 -15.19
CA PRO A 427 -10.67 -4.03 -14.62
C PRO A 427 -11.35 -3.15 -15.66
N SER A 428 -12.42 -2.45 -15.26
CA SER A 428 -13.09 -1.47 -16.11
C SER A 428 -12.84 -0.06 -15.60
N LEU A 429 -12.22 0.80 -16.41
CA LEU A 429 -12.03 2.22 -16.12
C LEU A 429 -13.02 3.05 -16.95
N ASN A 430 -13.95 3.72 -16.28
CA ASN A 430 -15.02 4.46 -16.95
C ASN A 430 -14.58 5.89 -17.33
N TYR A 431 -13.81 6.01 -18.42
CA TYR A 431 -13.38 7.30 -18.97
C TYR A 431 -14.53 8.19 -19.45
N MET A 432 -15.60 7.58 -19.99
CA MET A 432 -16.78 8.30 -20.49
C MET A 432 -17.41 9.19 -19.42
N LYS A 433 -17.39 8.76 -18.15
CA LYS A 433 -17.93 9.53 -17.03
C LYS A 433 -17.19 10.85 -16.78
N TYR A 434 -15.88 10.91 -17.01
CA TYR A 434 -15.04 12.04 -16.60
C TYR A 434 -14.63 12.94 -17.76
N SER A 435 -14.26 12.34 -18.89
CA SER A 435 -13.88 13.07 -20.09
C SER A 435 -14.15 12.19 -21.32
N PRO A 436 -15.30 12.40 -22.00
CA PRO A 436 -15.60 11.73 -23.26
C PRO A 436 -14.48 11.89 -24.30
N MET A 437 -13.84 13.07 -24.34
CA MET A 437 -12.72 13.33 -25.25
C MET A 437 -11.52 12.41 -25.00
N LEU A 438 -11.22 12.08 -23.73
CA LEU A 438 -10.15 11.14 -23.41
C LEU A 438 -10.54 9.72 -23.81
N HIS A 439 -11.79 9.33 -23.58
CA HIS A 439 -12.28 8.02 -24.02
C HIS A 439 -12.15 7.86 -25.53
N ASP A 440 -12.61 8.84 -26.30
CA ASP A 440 -12.50 8.83 -27.76
C ASP A 440 -11.03 8.78 -28.21
N ALA A 441 -10.14 9.50 -27.54
CA ALA A 441 -8.70 9.48 -27.84
C ALA A 441 -8.04 8.13 -27.58
N ILE A 442 -8.47 7.40 -26.54
CA ILE A 442 -7.99 6.04 -26.22
C ILE A 442 -8.49 5.06 -27.28
N VAL A 443 -9.80 5.08 -27.57
CA VAL A 443 -10.43 4.16 -28.52
C VAL A 443 -9.92 4.37 -29.94
N GLN A 444 -9.79 5.62 -30.40
CA GLN A 444 -9.30 5.93 -31.75
C GLN A 444 -7.85 5.51 -31.97
N ARG A 445 -7.06 5.44 -30.90
CA ARG A 445 -5.63 5.10 -30.96
C ARG A 445 -5.32 3.66 -30.56
N ASP A 446 -6.35 2.87 -30.24
CA ASP A 446 -6.23 1.48 -29.78
C ASP A 446 -5.22 1.34 -28.63
N LEU A 447 -5.33 2.25 -27.66
CA LEU A 447 -4.44 2.31 -26.49
C LEU A 447 -4.98 1.43 -25.34
N PRO A 448 -4.10 0.77 -24.56
CA PRO A 448 -4.51 -0.01 -23.40
C PRO A 448 -5.15 0.89 -22.34
N TYR A 449 -6.26 0.49 -21.75
CA TYR A 449 -6.95 1.32 -20.77
C TYR A 449 -6.15 1.43 -19.47
N ILE A 450 -5.36 0.41 -19.14
CA ILE A 450 -4.58 0.35 -17.90
C ILE A 450 -3.12 0.74 -18.17
N VAL A 451 -2.62 1.64 -17.36
CA VAL A 451 -1.24 2.15 -17.47
C VAL A 451 -0.36 1.54 -16.38
N ASP A 452 -0.83 1.47 -15.13
CA ASP A 452 -0.03 1.02 -14.00
C ASP A 452 -0.88 0.36 -12.91
N ILE A 453 -0.24 -0.48 -12.09
CA ILE A 453 -0.91 -1.24 -11.03
C ILE A 453 -0.06 -1.26 -9.75
N ALA A 454 -0.71 -1.38 -8.59
CA ALA A 454 -0.04 -1.63 -7.31
C ALA A 454 -0.88 -2.55 -6.44
N ILE A 455 -0.24 -3.43 -5.67
CA ILE A 455 -0.93 -4.44 -4.85
C ILE A 455 -0.42 -4.44 -3.40
N THR A 456 -1.33 -4.64 -2.44
CA THR A 456 -1.03 -4.92 -1.02
C THR A 456 -1.54 -6.32 -0.66
N SER A 457 -1.57 -6.67 0.63
CA SER A 457 -2.14 -7.95 1.08
C SER A 457 -3.66 -8.04 0.97
N THR A 458 -4.34 -6.90 0.76
CA THR A 458 -5.80 -6.77 0.81
C THR A 458 -6.39 -6.20 -0.47
N ILE A 459 -5.73 -5.22 -1.09
CA ILE A 459 -6.26 -4.49 -2.24
C ILE A 459 -5.31 -4.48 -3.44
N LEU A 460 -5.92 -4.40 -4.62
CA LEU A 460 -5.26 -4.11 -5.88
C LEU A 460 -5.74 -2.75 -6.36
N ALA A 461 -4.81 -1.82 -6.57
CA ALA A 461 -5.08 -0.55 -7.22
C ALA A 461 -4.68 -0.64 -8.70
N VAL A 462 -5.62 -0.28 -9.57
CA VAL A 462 -5.45 -0.27 -11.03
C VAL A 462 -5.63 1.16 -11.51
N CYS A 463 -4.61 1.68 -12.18
CA CYS A 463 -4.56 3.05 -12.64
C CYS A 463 -4.42 3.12 -14.16
N GLY A 464 -5.17 4.01 -14.79
CA GLY A 464 -5.03 4.32 -16.21
C GLY A 464 -4.60 5.76 -16.43
N TYR A 465 -4.77 6.23 -17.66
CA TYR A 465 -4.45 7.59 -18.08
C TYR A 465 -5.04 8.68 -17.17
N ASN A 466 -4.28 9.75 -17.03
CA ASN A 466 -4.63 10.95 -16.26
C ASN A 466 -4.95 10.66 -14.78
N GLY A 467 -4.53 9.51 -14.23
CA GLY A 467 -4.70 9.19 -12.82
C GLY A 467 -6.07 8.64 -12.44
N LEU A 468 -6.91 8.24 -13.41
CA LEU A 468 -8.14 7.48 -13.14
C LEU A 468 -7.75 6.16 -12.48
N CYS A 469 -8.21 5.91 -11.26
CA CYS A 469 -7.74 4.79 -10.46
C CYS A 469 -8.87 4.12 -9.68
N ASN A 470 -8.94 2.79 -9.80
CA ASN A 470 -9.93 1.93 -9.16
C ASN A 470 -9.25 0.94 -8.21
N ILE A 471 -9.92 0.63 -7.11
CA ILE A 471 -9.50 -0.38 -6.13
C ILE A 471 -10.37 -1.62 -6.26
N TYR A 472 -9.73 -2.78 -6.26
CA TYR A 472 -10.34 -4.09 -6.24
C TYR A 472 -9.84 -4.88 -5.03
N ASP A 473 -10.67 -5.80 -4.56
CA ASP A 473 -10.28 -6.79 -3.56
C ASP A 473 -9.38 -7.86 -4.20
N VAL A 474 -8.28 -8.19 -3.54
CA VAL A 474 -7.23 -9.08 -4.07
C VAL A 474 -7.67 -10.53 -4.26
N TYR A 475 -8.54 -11.04 -3.40
CA TYR A 475 -8.92 -12.45 -3.40
C TYR A 475 -10.24 -12.72 -4.11
N THR A 476 -11.14 -11.74 -4.10
CA THR A 476 -12.44 -11.88 -4.75
C THR A 476 -12.48 -11.20 -6.13
N GLY A 477 -11.54 -10.31 -6.43
CA GLY A 477 -11.54 -9.50 -7.64
C GLY A 477 -12.67 -8.47 -7.70
N LYS A 478 -13.45 -8.30 -6.62
CA LYS A 478 -14.60 -7.40 -6.59
C LYS A 478 -14.15 -5.95 -6.54
N PHE A 479 -14.82 -5.11 -7.31
CA PHE A 479 -14.63 -3.66 -7.25
C PHE A 479 -15.04 -3.13 -5.86
N LEU A 480 -14.16 -2.33 -5.26
CA LEU A 480 -14.39 -1.72 -3.94
C LEU A 480 -14.77 -0.25 -4.05
N ARG A 481 -13.91 0.56 -4.68
CA ARG A 481 -14.02 2.01 -4.70
C ARG A 481 -13.19 2.61 -5.83
N GLU A 482 -13.64 3.75 -6.33
CA GLU A 482 -12.84 4.63 -7.20
C GLU A 482 -12.07 5.66 -6.36
N ILE A 483 -10.75 5.79 -6.56
CA ILE A 483 -9.86 6.71 -5.83
C ILE A 483 -9.78 8.08 -6.50
N SER A 484 -9.85 8.11 -7.82
CA SER A 484 -9.67 9.34 -8.59
C SER A 484 -10.77 10.34 -8.32
N LEU A 485 -10.37 11.58 -8.01
CA LEU A 485 -11.26 12.72 -8.05
C LEU A 485 -10.97 13.55 -9.29
N LYS A 486 -11.97 14.32 -9.73
CA LYS A 486 -11.78 15.30 -10.79
C LYS A 486 -10.72 16.31 -10.36
N PHE A 487 -9.68 16.47 -11.18
CA PHE A 487 -8.63 17.45 -10.92
C PHE A 487 -9.23 18.87 -10.80
N PRO A 488 -8.72 19.70 -9.88
CA PRO A 488 -9.10 21.10 -9.80
C PRO A 488 -8.81 21.85 -11.12
N LYS A 489 -9.64 22.84 -11.47
CA LYS A 489 -9.54 23.61 -12.72
C LYS A 489 -8.16 24.23 -12.99
N LYS A 490 -7.36 24.47 -11.94
CA LYS A 490 -5.97 24.97 -12.06
C LYS A 490 -5.05 24.03 -12.85
N PHE A 491 -5.44 22.77 -13.04
CA PHE A 491 -4.73 21.77 -13.83
C PHE A 491 -5.42 21.52 -15.18
N GLU A 492 -5.59 22.57 -15.99
CA GLU A 492 -6.27 22.50 -17.29
C GLU A 492 -5.71 21.40 -18.20
N HIS A 493 -4.38 21.20 -18.17
CA HIS A 493 -3.71 20.18 -18.96
C HIS A 493 -4.12 18.74 -18.64
N MET A 494 -4.62 18.48 -17.42
CA MET A 494 -5.12 17.16 -17.01
C MET A 494 -6.51 16.86 -17.61
N HIS A 495 -7.21 17.87 -18.13
CA HIS A 495 -8.51 17.72 -18.78
C HIS A 495 -8.38 17.58 -20.30
N ASP A 496 -7.45 18.33 -20.90
CA ASP A 496 -7.38 18.49 -22.36
C ASP A 496 -6.39 17.54 -23.04
N ARG A 497 -5.45 16.95 -22.29
CA ARG A 497 -4.38 16.11 -22.85
C ARG A 497 -4.36 14.73 -22.19
N LEU A 498 -4.13 13.71 -23.01
CA LEU A 498 -3.87 12.35 -22.55
C LEU A 498 -2.43 12.27 -21.99
N ILE A 499 -2.31 11.88 -20.73
CA ILE A 499 -1.04 11.71 -20.01
C ILE A 499 -0.90 10.23 -19.66
N GLY A 500 0.05 9.57 -20.33
CA GLY A 500 0.36 8.14 -20.16
C GLY A 500 1.44 7.84 -19.13
N ASP A 501 2.22 8.83 -18.69
CA ASP A 501 3.23 8.63 -17.64
C ASP A 501 2.56 8.71 -16.27
N VAL A 502 1.95 7.59 -15.88
CA VAL A 502 1.27 7.41 -14.60
C VAL A 502 1.98 6.36 -13.76
N TYR A 503 2.23 6.71 -12.51
CA TYR A 503 2.84 5.83 -11.52
C TYR A 503 1.98 5.78 -10.26
N ILE A 504 1.69 4.58 -9.76
CA ILE A 504 0.95 4.38 -8.52
C ILE A 504 1.80 3.66 -7.48
N LYS A 505 1.76 4.15 -6.23
CA LYS A 505 2.38 3.46 -5.09
C LYS A 505 1.47 3.51 -3.88
N LEU A 506 1.31 2.35 -3.23
CA LEU A 506 0.57 2.21 -1.98
C LEU A 506 1.55 2.25 -0.80
N ASN A 507 1.03 2.51 0.41
CA ASN A 507 1.86 2.51 1.61
C ASN A 507 2.39 1.08 1.91
N PRO A 508 3.70 0.90 2.16
CA PRO A 508 4.26 -0.36 2.64
C PRO A 508 3.65 -0.86 3.96
N ASN A 509 3.15 0.05 4.82
CA ASN A 509 2.37 -0.33 5.99
C ASN A 509 0.96 -0.73 5.55
N GLN A 510 0.65 -2.02 5.65
CA GLN A 510 -0.59 -2.60 5.13
C GLN A 510 -1.84 -2.25 5.96
N ILE A 511 -1.66 -1.66 7.14
CA ILE A 511 -2.74 -1.19 8.01
C ILE A 511 -3.22 0.19 7.56
N ASP A 512 -2.29 1.03 7.08
CA ASP A 512 -2.57 2.39 6.66
C ASP A 512 -3.17 2.40 5.25
N CYS A 513 -4.34 3.01 5.10
CA CYS A 513 -5.08 3.01 3.85
C CYS A 513 -4.79 4.27 3.02
N ASN A 514 -3.52 4.48 2.66
CA ASN A 514 -3.06 5.63 1.89
C ASN A 514 -2.12 5.25 0.73
N GLY A 515 -1.99 6.17 -0.21
CA GLY A 515 -1.17 5.98 -1.41
C GLY A 515 -0.99 7.26 -2.20
N VAL A 516 -0.27 7.15 -3.30
CA VAL A 516 0.06 8.27 -4.19
C VAL A 516 -0.05 7.85 -5.64
N ILE A 517 -0.60 8.75 -6.46
CA ILE A 517 -0.65 8.65 -7.92
C ILE A 517 0.15 9.84 -8.46
N VAL A 518 1.12 9.56 -9.31
CA VAL A 518 1.95 10.56 -9.98
C VAL A 518 1.65 10.53 -11.47
N CYS A 519 1.08 11.60 -12.00
CA CYS A 519 0.72 11.78 -13.41
C CYS A 519 1.54 12.92 -14.01
N GLY A 520 2.66 12.60 -14.65
CA GLY A 520 3.57 13.63 -15.16
C GLY A 520 4.04 14.61 -14.08
N ASP A 521 3.65 15.87 -14.18
CA ASP A 521 3.99 16.90 -13.19
C ASP A 521 3.03 16.97 -11.99
N THR A 522 1.91 16.27 -12.04
CA THR A 522 0.83 16.39 -11.07
C THR A 522 0.80 15.17 -10.17
N VAL A 523 0.68 15.39 -8.86
CA VAL A 523 0.62 14.33 -7.86
C VAL A 523 -0.70 14.41 -7.11
N GLN A 524 -1.33 13.25 -6.95
CA GLN A 524 -2.50 13.03 -6.11
C GLN A 524 -2.11 12.11 -4.96
N TYR A 525 -2.05 12.67 -3.75
CA TYR A 525 -2.01 11.89 -2.52
C TYR A 525 -3.45 11.57 -2.09
N PHE A 526 -3.69 10.35 -1.62
CA PHE A 526 -4.99 9.93 -1.11
C PHE A 526 -4.82 9.12 0.18
N GLN A 527 -5.79 9.27 1.08
CA GLN A 527 -5.89 8.56 2.33
C GLN A 527 -7.35 8.26 2.62
N PHE A 528 -7.63 7.06 3.15
CA PHE A 528 -8.96 6.64 3.55
C PHE A 528 -8.99 6.22 5.01
N GLY A 529 -9.79 6.91 5.82
CA GLY A 529 -9.82 6.74 7.28
C GLY A 529 -8.59 7.32 7.98
N ASP A 530 -8.48 7.05 9.27
CA ASP A 530 -7.41 7.56 10.11
C ASP A 530 -6.15 6.71 10.01
N LEU A 531 -5.00 7.37 9.93
CA LEU A 531 -3.70 6.71 10.00
C LEU A 531 -3.44 6.30 11.45
N GLN A 532 -2.83 5.12 11.64
CA GLN A 532 -2.35 4.75 12.96
C GLN A 532 -1.26 5.74 13.37
N PRO A 533 -1.33 6.32 14.59
CA PRO A 533 -0.23 7.15 15.08
C PRO A 533 1.02 6.29 15.11
N VAL A 534 2.05 6.72 14.37
CA VAL A 534 3.36 6.07 14.45
C VAL A 534 3.79 6.18 15.91
N ASN A 535 3.87 5.03 16.59
CA ASN A 535 4.45 4.91 17.93
C ASN A 535 5.94 5.26 17.82
N LEU A 536 6.25 6.54 17.70
CA LEU A 536 7.58 7.08 17.93
C LEU A 536 7.86 6.82 19.40
N SER A 537 8.56 5.72 19.68
CA SER A 537 9.21 5.50 20.97
C SER A 537 9.87 6.81 21.40
N LYS A 538 9.75 7.17 22.67
CA LYS A 538 10.38 8.33 23.33
C LYS A 538 11.92 8.29 23.30
N THR A 539 12.53 7.73 22.27
CA THR A 539 13.89 8.01 21.86
C THR A 539 13.92 9.41 21.27
N LYS A 540 14.57 10.34 22.00
CA LYS A 540 14.90 11.73 21.60
C LYS A 540 14.62 11.98 20.13
N LYS A 541 13.65 12.85 19.81
CA LYS A 541 13.40 13.38 18.46
C LYS A 541 14.77 13.68 17.83
N GLN A 542 15.30 12.74 17.03
CA GLN A 542 16.35 13.07 16.10
C GLN A 542 15.64 13.97 15.12
N LYS A 543 15.86 15.28 15.28
CA LYS A 543 15.48 16.28 14.30
C LYS A 543 15.82 15.68 12.94
N SER A 544 14.81 15.52 12.07
CA SER A 544 15.08 15.30 10.65
C SER A 544 16.03 16.41 10.24
N ILE A 545 17.28 16.06 9.99
CA ILE A 545 18.27 17.01 9.50
C ILE A 545 17.85 17.24 8.05
N ASN A 546 16.95 18.20 7.85
CA ASN A 546 16.58 18.71 6.55
C ASN A 546 17.82 19.39 5.96
N LEU A 547 18.58 18.62 5.18
CA LEU A 547 19.74 19.06 4.40
C LEU A 547 19.26 19.88 3.20
N GLY A 548 18.80 21.10 3.48
CA GLY A 548 18.58 22.15 2.49
C GLY A 548 19.36 23.39 2.92
N VAL A 549 20.16 23.93 2.00
CA VAL A 549 21.04 25.08 2.23
C VAL A 549 20.28 26.27 2.82
N HIS A 550 20.89 26.91 3.82
CA HIS A 550 20.41 28.16 4.42
C HIS A 550 20.50 29.32 3.42
N SER A 551 19.51 29.45 2.55
CA SER A 551 19.19 30.70 1.86
C SER A 551 18.12 31.45 2.66
N LYS A 552 18.32 32.74 2.94
CA LYS A 552 17.34 33.60 3.64
C LYS A 552 15.96 33.67 2.95
N HIS A 553 15.88 33.34 1.66
CA HIS A 553 14.62 33.25 0.92
C HIS A 553 13.92 31.89 1.10
N GLU A 554 14.71 30.81 1.22
CA GLU A 554 14.18 29.47 1.41
C GLU A 554 13.69 29.26 2.85
N SER A 555 14.34 29.89 3.83
CA SER A 555 13.86 29.90 5.22
C SER A 555 12.51 30.62 5.35
N LYS A 556 12.32 31.76 4.68
CA LYS A 556 11.03 32.48 4.66
C LYS A 556 9.93 31.67 3.98
N LYS A 557 10.23 30.99 2.88
CA LYS A 557 9.28 30.08 2.23
C LYS A 557 8.94 28.89 3.12
N LYS A 558 9.92 28.28 3.80
CA LYS A 558 9.70 27.20 4.78
C LYS A 558 8.84 27.63 5.97
N ILE A 559 9.08 28.82 6.51
CA ILE A 559 8.25 29.39 7.58
C ILE A 559 6.83 29.64 7.07
N LYS A 560 6.67 30.18 5.86
CA LYS A 560 5.35 30.36 5.24
C LYS A 560 4.65 29.03 5.00
N ASP A 561 5.33 28.07 4.39
CA ASP A 561 4.80 26.73 4.11
C ASP A 561 4.41 26.01 5.41
N GLY A 562 5.19 26.17 6.47
CA GLY A 562 4.88 25.64 7.82
C GLY A 562 3.71 26.37 8.49
N MET A 563 3.61 27.70 8.33
CA MET A 563 2.47 28.46 8.82
C MET A 563 1.18 28.11 8.07
N ASP A 564 1.27 27.93 6.75
CA ASP A 564 0.17 27.47 5.90
C ASP A 564 -0.23 26.02 6.26
N GLU A 565 0.67 25.23 6.86
CA GLU A 565 0.42 23.82 7.24
C GLU A 565 -0.32 23.81 8.55
N TYR A 566 0.16 24.62 9.49
CA TYR A 566 -0.53 24.89 10.73
C TYR A 566 -1.93 25.47 10.50
N THR A 567 -2.11 26.41 9.57
CA THR A 567 -3.45 26.93 9.24
C THR A 567 -4.33 25.90 8.57
N SER A 568 -3.78 25.05 7.68
CA SER A 568 -4.53 23.94 7.08
C SER A 568 -4.93 22.89 8.12
N GLN A 569 -4.04 22.57 9.06
CA GLN A 569 -4.32 21.66 10.17
C GLN A 569 -5.37 22.26 11.11
N LYS A 570 -5.24 23.54 11.46
CA LYS A 570 -6.23 24.28 12.26
C LYS A 570 -7.56 24.39 11.53
N TYR A 571 -7.57 24.55 10.20
CA TYR A 571 -8.77 24.55 9.38
C TYR A 571 -9.41 23.17 9.33
N ASN A 572 -8.65 22.09 9.17
CA ASN A 572 -9.16 20.72 9.25
C ASN A 572 -9.68 20.40 10.65
N GLN A 573 -9.02 20.88 11.70
CA GLN A 573 -9.51 20.82 13.07
C GLN A 573 -10.79 21.64 13.26
N LYS A 574 -10.89 22.82 12.66
CA LYS A 574 -12.12 23.63 12.67
C LYS A 574 -13.22 23.02 11.82
N MET A 575 -12.92 22.35 10.72
CA MET A 575 -13.90 21.66 9.87
C MET A 575 -14.39 20.41 10.56
N THR A 576 -13.51 19.63 11.18
CA THR A 576 -13.92 18.52 12.06
C THR A 576 -14.72 19.03 13.25
N HIS A 577 -14.34 20.15 13.88
CA HIS A 577 -15.13 20.79 14.93
C HIS A 577 -16.46 21.37 14.41
N ALA A 578 -16.51 21.91 13.19
CA ALA A 578 -17.73 22.44 12.60
C ALA A 578 -18.65 21.30 12.11
N LEU A 579 -18.09 20.16 11.71
CA LEU A 579 -18.82 18.90 11.56
C LEU A 579 -19.35 18.47 12.94
N LEU A 580 -18.55 18.52 14.00
CA LEU A 580 -19.05 18.23 15.35
C LEU A 580 -20.15 19.21 15.80
N ASP A 581 -20.03 20.51 15.53
CA ASP A 581 -21.01 21.54 15.91
C ASP A 581 -22.28 21.49 15.07
N LYS A 582 -22.16 21.20 13.76
CA LYS A 582 -23.32 21.01 12.87
C LYS A 582 -24.11 19.76 13.24
N TYR A 583 -23.46 18.78 13.87
CA TYR A 583 -24.08 17.56 14.38
C TYR A 583 -24.50 17.68 15.86
N ASN A 584 -23.97 18.66 16.61
CA ASN A 584 -24.50 19.08 17.91
C ASN A 584 -25.72 20.02 17.78
N GLY A 585 -26.06 20.49 16.56
CA GLY A 585 -27.17 21.38 16.28
C GLY A 585 -28.45 20.63 15.90
N THR A 586 -29.25 20.29 16.92
CA THR A 586 -30.70 19.95 16.86
C THR A 586 -31.26 19.47 15.51
N GLN A 587 -30.86 18.28 15.06
CA GLN A 587 -31.63 17.33 14.26
C GLN A 587 -30.74 16.10 14.08
N TYR A 588 -30.97 15.09 14.91
CA TYR A 588 -30.38 13.77 14.72
C TYR A 588 -31.37 12.97 13.88
N ASP A 589 -30.93 12.53 12.70
CA ASP A 589 -31.73 11.68 11.80
C ASP A 589 -31.33 10.19 11.92
N ASP A 590 -30.23 9.83 12.60
CA ASP A 590 -29.73 8.44 12.71
C ASP A 590 -28.89 8.19 13.99
N GLU A 591 -29.17 7.11 14.76
CA GLU A 591 -28.51 6.77 16.03
C GLU A 591 -27.10 6.15 15.85
N ASP A 592 -26.79 5.63 14.66
CA ASP A 592 -25.47 5.09 14.29
C ASP A 592 -24.36 6.16 14.25
N GLU A 593 -24.72 7.42 13.97
CA GLU A 593 -23.78 8.55 13.96
C GLU A 593 -23.46 9.03 15.39
N GLU A 594 -24.41 8.93 16.32
CA GLU A 594 -24.26 9.32 17.73
C GLU A 594 -23.23 8.42 18.46
N LEU A 595 -23.24 7.11 18.17
CA LEU A 595 -22.28 6.15 18.73
C LEU A 595 -20.85 6.36 18.20
N SER A 596 -20.72 6.75 16.93
CA SER A 596 -19.42 7.07 16.31
C SER A 596 -18.76 8.29 16.97
N ILE A 597 -19.59 9.25 17.41
CA ILE A 597 -19.17 10.47 18.10
C ILE A 597 -18.79 10.18 19.57
N ALA A 598 -19.54 9.31 20.26
CA ALA A 598 -19.21 8.87 21.63
C ALA A 598 -17.85 8.14 21.72
N LEU A 599 -17.48 7.41 20.66
CA LEU A 599 -16.16 6.77 20.53
C LEU A 599 -15.03 7.79 20.28
N ALA A 600 -15.28 8.83 19.49
CA ALA A 600 -14.33 9.92 19.24
C ALA A 600 -14.09 10.79 20.50
N ILE A 601 -15.13 11.03 21.31
CA ILE A 601 -15.04 11.77 22.59
C ILE A 601 -14.26 10.95 23.64
N SER A 602 -14.49 9.64 23.70
CA SER A 602 -13.79 8.76 24.67
C SER A 602 -12.28 8.65 24.37
N GLN A 603 -11.88 8.66 23.10
CA GLN A 603 -10.46 8.64 22.72
C GLN A 603 -9.74 9.97 22.95
N SER A 604 -10.44 11.10 22.83
CA SER A 604 -9.83 12.43 23.05
C SER A 604 -9.59 12.73 24.54
N TYR A 605 -10.49 12.32 25.44
CA TYR A 605 -10.33 12.47 26.90
C TYR A 605 -9.23 11.59 27.53
N GLN A 606 -8.93 10.43 26.93
CA GLN A 606 -7.85 9.55 27.41
C GLN A 606 -6.44 10.06 27.08
N ASN A 607 -6.30 10.98 26.11
CA ASN A 607 -5.02 11.53 25.68
C ASN A 607 -4.63 12.83 26.41
N SER A 608 -5.59 13.63 26.88
CA SER A 608 -5.33 14.86 27.64
C SER A 608 -4.97 14.62 29.11
N SER A 609 -5.40 13.50 29.70
CA SER A 609 -5.23 13.20 31.13
C SER A 609 -3.87 12.60 31.52
N LYS A 610 -2.96 12.33 30.57
CA LYS A 610 -1.60 11.80 30.83
C LYS A 610 -0.48 12.84 30.77
N GLY A 611 -0.81 14.12 30.58
CA GLY A 611 0.17 15.20 30.34
C GLY A 611 0.55 16.06 31.54
N GLU A 612 -0.19 16.00 32.65
CA GLU A 612 -0.01 16.94 33.78
C GLU A 612 0.39 16.21 35.06
N SER A 613 1.65 15.78 35.13
CA SER A 613 2.39 15.68 36.40
C SER A 613 3.88 15.45 36.11
N ASP A 614 4.70 16.26 36.77
CA ASP A 614 6.17 16.25 36.82
C ASP A 614 6.96 16.79 35.63
N SER A 615 7.30 18.09 35.71
CA SER A 615 8.70 18.53 35.61
C SER A 615 8.86 19.98 36.03
N SER A 616 9.51 20.23 37.16
CA SER A 616 10.00 21.54 37.61
C SER A 616 11.31 21.95 36.92
N GLU A 617 11.32 23.22 36.51
CA GLU A 617 12.42 24.19 36.42
C GLU A 617 13.79 23.79 35.81
N PHE A 618 14.07 24.35 34.62
CA PHE A 618 15.26 25.19 34.31
C PHE A 618 15.02 25.87 32.95
N ILE A 619 14.76 27.19 32.92
CA ILE A 619 14.48 27.98 31.70
C ILE A 619 15.53 29.09 31.53
N ASP A 620 15.98 29.24 30.29
CA ASP A 620 16.92 30.24 29.76
C ASP A 620 16.20 31.61 29.60
N PRO A 621 16.70 32.74 30.15
CA PRO A 621 15.96 34.02 30.28
C PRO A 621 15.63 34.78 28.98
N SER A 622 15.94 34.24 27.81
CA SER A 622 15.79 34.97 26.52
C SER A 622 14.52 34.61 25.72
N LEU A 623 13.71 33.66 26.22
CA LEU A 623 12.50 33.17 25.55
C LEU A 623 11.19 33.72 26.16
N ASP A 624 11.24 34.40 27.30
CA ASP A 624 10.05 34.87 28.03
C ASP A 624 9.40 36.13 27.43
N ASP A 625 10.17 37.03 26.82
CA ASP A 625 9.63 38.33 26.34
C ASP A 625 8.67 38.17 25.15
N ASP A 626 8.96 37.25 24.22
CA ASP A 626 8.10 37.00 23.06
C ASP A 626 6.84 36.21 23.44
N LEU A 627 6.93 35.34 24.47
CA LEU A 627 5.80 34.56 24.96
C LEU A 627 4.84 35.44 25.80
N LEU A 628 5.39 36.35 26.62
CA LEU A 628 4.60 37.34 27.37
C LEU A 628 3.83 38.28 26.44
N LEU A 629 4.46 38.75 25.36
CA LEU A 629 3.80 39.60 24.36
C LEU A 629 2.65 38.88 23.63
N ALA A 630 2.81 37.59 23.35
CA ALA A 630 1.76 36.77 22.72
C ALA A 630 0.56 36.52 23.64
N ILE A 631 0.78 36.38 24.96
CA ILE A 631 -0.28 36.21 25.95
C ILE A 631 -1.05 37.53 26.17
N GLU A 632 -0.35 38.66 26.17
CA GLU A 632 -0.94 40.01 26.29
C GLU A 632 -1.88 40.31 25.10
N LEU A 633 -1.44 40.01 23.87
CA LEU A 633 -2.24 40.20 22.66
C LEU A 633 -3.48 39.28 22.62
N SER A 634 -3.36 38.05 23.12
CA SER A 634 -4.48 37.11 23.19
C SER A 634 -5.53 37.49 24.24
N LYS A 635 -5.14 38.21 25.31
CA LYS A 635 -6.09 38.79 26.28
C LYS A 635 -6.90 39.94 25.69
N GLN A 636 -6.26 40.80 24.88
CA GLN A 636 -6.94 41.93 24.24
C GLN A 636 -7.94 41.49 23.17
N GLU A 637 -7.68 40.40 22.44
CA GLU A 637 -8.65 39.82 21.50
C GLU A 637 -9.86 39.19 22.20
N LYS A 638 -9.65 38.50 23.34
CA LYS A 638 -10.76 37.91 24.11
C LYS A 638 -11.71 38.93 24.71
N GLU A 639 -11.19 40.04 25.22
CA GLU A 639 -12.03 41.12 25.76
C GLU A 639 -12.88 41.80 24.68
N ALA A 640 -12.40 41.85 23.44
CA ALA A 640 -13.15 42.38 22.30
C ALA A 640 -14.27 41.43 21.83
N GLU A 641 -14.04 40.11 21.84
CA GLU A 641 -15.04 39.10 21.46
C GLU A 641 -16.19 38.98 22.48
N GLU A 642 -15.90 39.12 23.78
CA GLU A 642 -16.91 39.07 24.86
C GLU A 642 -17.83 40.30 24.92
N GLU A 643 -17.41 41.43 24.34
CA GLU A 643 -18.22 42.66 24.25
C GLU A 643 -19.18 42.62 23.04
N GLU A 644 -18.83 41.86 22.00
CA GLU A 644 -19.65 41.64 20.80
C GLU A 644 -20.73 40.56 21.02
N ALA A 645 -20.40 39.50 21.76
CA ALA A 645 -21.35 38.44 22.13
C ALA A 645 -22.51 38.96 23.01
N ARG A 646 -22.21 39.85 23.97
CA ARG A 646 -23.23 40.47 24.84
C ARG A 646 -24.22 41.37 24.09
N ARG A 647 -23.86 41.85 22.91
CA ARG A 647 -24.72 42.71 22.07
C ARG A 647 -25.71 41.91 21.22
N ASN A 648 -25.45 40.62 20.99
CA ASN A 648 -26.25 39.76 20.13
C ASN A 648 -27.29 38.91 20.88
N GLU A 649 -27.16 38.75 22.20
CA GLU A 649 -28.10 37.96 23.03
C GLU A 649 -29.41 38.70 23.40
N GLU A 650 -29.53 40.02 23.16
CA GLU A 650 -30.74 40.79 23.50
C GLU A 650 -31.92 40.67 22.49
N LEU A 651 -31.80 39.87 21.42
CA LEU A 651 -32.72 39.96 20.25
C LEU A 651 -33.55 38.71 19.88
N ALA A 652 -33.54 37.60 20.62
CA ALA A 652 -34.29 36.41 20.21
C ALA A 652 -34.99 35.65 21.35
N PHE A 653 -36.29 35.89 21.55
CA PHE A 653 -37.19 35.15 22.44
C PHE A 653 -38.50 34.80 21.69
N HIS A 654 -38.80 33.49 21.49
CA HIS A 654 -40.14 32.81 21.59
C HIS A 654 -40.28 31.49 20.76
N GLU A 655 -40.36 30.34 21.49
CA GLU A 655 -41.23 29.11 21.46
C GLU A 655 -42.11 28.66 20.23
N PRO A 656 -42.76 27.43 20.20
CA PRO A 656 -42.46 26.07 20.73
C PRO A 656 -42.88 24.81 19.86
N ILE A 657 -42.30 23.63 20.18
CA ILE A 657 -42.77 22.20 20.30
C ILE A 657 -43.71 21.50 19.26
N GLN A 658 -43.36 20.27 18.80
CA GLN A 658 -44.26 19.08 18.68
C GLN A 658 -43.53 17.71 18.44
N MET A 659 -44.09 16.62 18.99
CA MET A 659 -43.55 15.24 19.10
C MET A 659 -44.18 14.20 18.14
N SER A 660 -43.55 13.00 18.05
CA SER A 660 -44.05 11.64 17.67
C SER A 660 -43.45 11.11 16.35
N SER A 661 -43.06 9.85 16.12
CA SER A 661 -43.26 8.52 16.76
C SER A 661 -42.19 7.54 16.25
N ARG A 662 -41.80 6.57 17.10
CA ARG A 662 -40.71 5.59 16.93
C ARG A 662 -41.30 4.19 17.07
N GLN A 663 -41.13 3.27 16.10
CA GLN A 663 -41.40 1.84 16.36
C GLN A 663 -40.80 0.76 15.42
N GLU A 664 -39.82 1.04 14.55
CA GLU A 664 -39.22 -0.02 13.70
C GLU A 664 -37.68 -0.20 13.78
N GLU A 665 -36.93 0.68 14.47
CA GLU A 665 -35.44 0.65 14.47
C GLU A 665 -34.77 -0.11 15.63
N ARG A 666 -35.53 -0.58 16.63
CA ARG A 666 -34.99 -1.21 17.85
C ARG A 666 -34.29 -2.57 17.66
N LEU A 667 -34.11 -3.05 16.43
CA LEU A 667 -33.54 -4.37 16.15
C LEU A 667 -32.09 -4.33 15.68
N ASN A 668 -31.53 -3.16 15.31
CA ASN A 668 -30.14 -3.04 14.84
C ASN A 668 -29.17 -2.55 15.94
N ASP A 669 -29.64 -1.79 16.92
CA ASP A 669 -28.79 -1.14 17.94
C ASP A 669 -28.20 -2.12 18.96
N GLU A 670 -28.92 -3.21 19.27
CA GLU A 670 -28.46 -4.24 20.21
C GLU A 670 -27.25 -5.02 19.66
N GLU A 671 -27.16 -5.21 18.33
CA GLU A 671 -26.10 -6.00 17.70
C GLU A 671 -24.73 -5.29 17.72
N ILE A 672 -24.72 -3.96 17.67
CA ILE A 672 -23.50 -3.14 17.59
C ILE A 672 -22.88 -2.93 18.98
N GLU A 673 -23.70 -2.83 20.03
CA GLU A 673 -23.22 -2.69 21.40
C GLU A 673 -22.64 -4.01 21.96
N GLU A 674 -23.16 -5.15 21.52
CA GLU A 674 -22.58 -6.48 21.79
C GLU A 674 -21.20 -6.66 21.13
N LEU A 675 -21.02 -6.13 19.91
CA LEU A 675 -19.75 -6.14 19.17
C LEU A 675 -18.63 -5.39 19.91
N ARG A 676 -18.95 -4.29 20.57
CA ARG A 676 -17.99 -3.50 21.36
C ARG A 676 -17.55 -4.23 22.63
N LYS A 677 -18.49 -4.84 23.36
CA LYS A 677 -18.17 -5.63 24.56
C LYS A 677 -17.33 -6.88 24.26
N ALA A 678 -17.54 -7.51 23.09
CA ALA A 678 -16.76 -8.68 22.68
C ALA A 678 -15.28 -8.37 22.41
N LEU A 679 -14.96 -7.17 21.90
CA LEU A 679 -13.60 -6.70 21.67
C LEU A 679 -12.88 -6.34 22.98
N GLU A 680 -13.58 -5.68 23.91
CA GLU A 680 -13.03 -5.34 25.23
C GLU A 680 -12.72 -6.61 26.06
N LEU A 681 -13.59 -7.61 26.02
CA LEU A 681 -13.37 -8.88 26.72
C LEU A 681 -12.20 -9.69 26.13
N SER A 682 -11.99 -9.65 24.82
CA SER A 682 -10.88 -10.36 24.16
C SER A 682 -9.51 -9.70 24.41
N LEU A 683 -9.48 -8.42 24.78
CA LEU A 683 -8.27 -7.69 25.18
C LEU A 683 -7.88 -7.93 26.65
N LEU A 684 -8.83 -8.37 27.49
CA LEU A 684 -8.63 -8.61 28.93
C LEU A 684 -8.18 -10.04 29.27
N GLU A 685 -8.28 -10.99 28.34
CA GLU A 685 -7.89 -12.40 28.53
C GLU A 685 -6.45 -12.74 28.06
N HIS A 686 -5.60 -11.72 27.83
CA HIS A 686 -4.17 -11.90 27.53
C HIS A 686 -3.24 -11.20 28.52
#